data_AF-A0A7Y2I9G7-F1
#
_entry.id   AF-A0A7Y2I9G7-F1
#
_cell.length_a   1.000
_cell.length_b   1.000
_cell.length_c   1.000
_cell.angle_alpha   90.00
_cell.angle_beta   90.00
_cell.angle_gamma   90.00
#
_symmetry.space_group_name_H-M   'P 1'
#
loop_
_entity.id
_entity.type
_entity.pdbx_description
1 polymer ?
#
loop_
_entity_poly.entity_id
_entity_poly.type
_entity_poly.pdbx_seq_one_letter_code
_entity_poly.pdbx_strand_id
1 'polypeptide(L)'
;MNFNELIKASFTMKRSTGLLAIAAAIVTALAASGSNENRVDVAATVLDATATQPAGQVAVAGIEAGQRRAQGRAAASSDYQDWPTSLPQYARGSDVTMPSTPVYSAAASTRNPSITPDTEGSRAVAPRDKMSGPVAALLDAGASGYAELVVRYSERPELFDDEVVAELGGEVVRSYEHLAMRAIRLPVAALEDLASEDKVDWLSLDEPVSATSVSSRQAANLPASGSANSGYDGQHVGIAVVDTGVSKHGDLSSNILQYSFVGGKYPKPEIDDGELERAKEDSRDDRFGHGTHVAGLIAGSGSNSNDDYKGSAPGATILALQVLDKDGNGSMSDVMAALDWLLTYGRYFNVRVVNLSLGKGVSESNTTDPLVLAAERLWDAGMVVVAAAGNDGYEGSMTITSPGNSRKIITVGSITDNGTGLDSSDDYTSSFSSQGPTIGDYVLKPDLLAPGNRVVGSVDKNSKLATILTDRIKECTRYSFLCGDSTYLELSGTSMATPLVSAAAALMLEKDPSLNPATVKARLMRSARKIDADPSETGAGVLDVEAALDDSGVVADEALSPLMVFDDASDTVLVEDTAVLWGDDTWSAAYLYNNGLNWASGATYTDENGVTAKGYMWTDRGVTAKGYMWTSGGVSAKGYMWTGGMRAKSLLEPADNAEYILNDDAPSQ
;
A
#
# COMPACT_ATOMS: atom_id res chain seq x y z
N MET A 1 23.76 35.16 -42.04
CA MET A 1 24.36 33.84 -42.31
C MET A 1 23.24 32.81 -42.35
N ASN A 2 23.42 31.69 -43.06
CA ASN A 2 22.33 30.73 -43.31
C ASN A 2 22.35 29.58 -42.28
N PHE A 3 21.17 29.04 -41.95
CA PHE A 3 20.90 28.19 -40.78
C PHE A 3 21.74 26.88 -40.74
N ASN A 4 22.07 26.32 -41.91
CA ASN A 4 22.81 25.05 -42.02
C ASN A 4 24.29 25.12 -41.62
N GLU A 5 24.89 26.31 -41.50
CA GLU A 5 26.28 26.43 -40.97
C GLU A 5 26.30 26.47 -39.43
N LEU A 6 25.20 26.83 -38.76
CA LEU A 6 25.10 26.75 -37.29
C LEU A 6 25.09 25.29 -36.82
N ILE A 7 24.37 24.41 -37.52
CA ILE A 7 24.20 23.00 -37.13
C ILE A 7 25.52 22.23 -37.19
N LYS A 8 26.43 22.58 -38.12
CA LYS A 8 27.77 21.95 -38.19
C LYS A 8 28.70 22.35 -37.03
N ALA A 9 28.50 23.51 -36.41
CA ALA A 9 29.30 23.92 -35.26
C ALA A 9 28.94 23.12 -33.98
N SER A 10 27.71 22.60 -33.91
CA SER A 10 27.19 21.90 -32.72
C SER A 10 27.77 20.51 -32.47
N PHE A 11 28.43 19.89 -33.45
CA PHE A 11 28.90 18.50 -33.34
C PHE A 11 30.34 18.31 -32.85
N THR A 12 31.05 19.39 -32.48
CA THR A 12 32.47 19.30 -32.08
C THR A 12 32.87 20.24 -30.93
N MET A 13 32.29 20.08 -29.73
CA MET A 13 32.95 20.55 -28.49
C MET A 13 32.46 19.81 -27.23
N LYS A 14 33.41 19.43 -26.36
CA LYS A 14 33.16 18.71 -25.09
C LYS A 14 32.93 19.67 -23.91
N ARG A 15 31.99 19.29 -23.04
CA ARG A 15 31.81 19.65 -21.60
C ARG A 15 31.91 21.14 -21.18
N SER A 16 30.81 21.60 -20.57
CA SER A 16 30.78 22.62 -19.50
C SER A 16 31.52 23.94 -19.73
N THR A 17 30.89 24.88 -20.46
CA THR A 17 30.96 26.36 -20.24
C THR A 17 30.10 27.19 -21.22
N GLY A 18 29.50 26.58 -22.25
CA GLY A 18 28.94 27.31 -23.40
C GLY A 18 27.69 28.20 -23.18
N LEU A 19 26.92 28.03 -22.10
CA LEU A 19 25.62 28.73 -21.94
C LEU A 19 25.74 30.25 -21.71
N LEU A 20 26.78 30.74 -21.03
CA LEU A 20 26.95 32.19 -20.81
C LEU A 20 27.27 32.96 -22.11
N ALA A 21 27.99 32.34 -23.05
CA ALA A 21 28.38 33.00 -24.31
C ALA A 21 27.17 33.23 -25.25
N ILE A 22 26.19 32.32 -25.23
CA ILE A 22 24.97 32.43 -26.04
C ILE A 22 24.05 33.54 -25.50
N ALA A 23 23.89 33.62 -24.16
CA ALA A 23 23.13 34.69 -23.53
C ALA A 23 23.70 36.09 -23.84
N ALA A 24 25.03 36.26 -23.76
CA ALA A 24 25.69 37.53 -24.07
C ALA A 24 25.52 37.96 -25.54
N ALA A 25 25.56 37.00 -26.48
CA ALA A 25 25.35 37.27 -27.91
C ALA A 25 23.91 37.73 -28.22
N ILE A 26 22.91 37.12 -27.57
CA ILE A 26 21.50 37.46 -27.76
C ILE A 26 21.18 38.85 -27.19
N VAL A 27 21.69 39.18 -26.00
CA VAL A 27 21.53 40.53 -25.40
C VAL A 27 22.20 41.61 -26.26
N THR A 28 23.36 41.32 -26.86
CA THR A 28 24.05 42.26 -27.76
C THR A 28 23.30 42.46 -29.07
N ALA A 29 22.60 41.44 -29.58
CA ALA A 29 21.78 41.54 -30.79
C ALA A 29 20.48 42.34 -30.56
N LEU A 30 19.81 42.15 -29.43
CA LEU A 30 18.58 42.88 -29.06
C LEU A 30 18.83 44.37 -28.79
N ALA A 31 20.03 44.73 -28.31
CA ALA A 31 20.42 46.13 -28.11
C ALA A 31 20.64 46.93 -29.42
N ALA A 32 20.69 46.26 -30.59
CA ALA A 32 20.99 46.89 -31.88
C ALA A 32 19.74 47.24 -32.73
N SER A 33 18.56 46.69 -32.42
CA SER A 33 17.31 46.95 -33.17
C SER A 33 16.47 48.04 -32.50
N GLY A 34 16.86 49.30 -32.70
CA GLY A 34 16.17 50.44 -32.10
C GLY A 34 14.84 50.81 -32.78
N SER A 35 13.72 50.63 -32.06
CA SER A 35 12.51 51.46 -32.22
C SER A 35 11.75 51.51 -30.89
N ASN A 36 11.51 52.72 -30.38
CA ASN A 36 10.80 52.95 -29.12
C ASN A 36 9.31 52.61 -29.25
N GLU A 37 8.77 51.82 -28.30
CA GLU A 37 7.68 52.27 -27.42
C GLU A 37 7.48 51.28 -26.25
N ASN A 38 7.11 51.83 -25.08
CA ASN A 38 6.65 51.16 -23.85
C ASN A 38 7.63 50.22 -23.09
N ARG A 39 8.38 50.83 -22.17
CA ARG A 39 8.87 50.19 -20.94
C ARG A 39 7.81 50.31 -19.83
N VAL A 40 7.48 49.19 -19.16
CA VAL A 40 7.48 49.06 -17.68
C VAL A 40 7.84 47.60 -17.33
N ASP A 41 9.14 47.32 -17.39
CA ASP A 41 9.94 46.62 -16.38
C ASP A 41 9.45 45.29 -15.78
N VAL A 42 9.83 44.22 -16.49
CA VAL A 42 10.28 42.97 -15.88
C VAL A 42 11.78 43.08 -15.53
N ALA A 43 12.17 42.46 -14.41
CA ALA A 43 13.53 42.15 -13.97
C ALA A 43 14.47 43.29 -13.50
N ALA A 44 14.72 43.29 -12.19
CA ALA A 44 16.04 43.56 -11.64
C ALA A 44 16.30 42.59 -10.46
N THR A 45 17.15 41.57 -10.67
CA THR A 45 17.57 40.64 -9.63
C THR A 45 19.07 40.35 -9.77
N VAL A 46 19.76 40.25 -8.63
CA VAL A 46 21.14 39.75 -8.42
C VAL A 46 22.27 40.56 -9.07
N LEU A 47 22.92 41.39 -8.25
CA LEU A 47 24.36 41.27 -7.93
C LEU A 47 24.77 42.36 -6.92
N ASP A 48 24.95 41.99 -5.65
CA ASP A 48 26.31 41.91 -5.09
C ASP A 48 26.29 41.09 -3.79
N ALA A 49 27.34 40.29 -3.57
CA ALA A 49 27.57 39.54 -2.36
C ALA A 49 29.09 39.39 -2.15
N THR A 50 29.68 40.20 -1.27
CA THR A 50 30.84 39.84 -0.43
C THR A 50 31.28 41.02 0.47
N ALA A 51 30.84 41.06 1.74
CA ALA A 51 31.50 41.84 2.80
C ALA A 51 31.11 41.42 4.24
N THR A 52 32.00 40.64 4.88
CA THR A 52 32.43 40.73 6.30
C THR A 52 31.43 41.00 7.46
N GLN A 53 31.46 40.12 8.48
CA GLN A 53 31.05 40.46 9.87
C GLN A 53 31.87 41.64 10.45
N PRO A 54 31.36 42.34 11.47
CA PRO A 54 31.79 42.03 12.85
C PRO A 54 30.69 42.16 13.94
N ALA A 55 31.04 41.76 15.17
CA ALA A 55 30.18 41.76 16.36
C ALA A 55 30.03 43.13 17.06
N GLY A 56 29.01 43.28 17.92
CA GLY A 56 28.91 44.40 18.86
C GLY A 56 27.62 44.43 19.70
N GLN A 57 27.74 44.29 21.03
CA GLN A 57 26.65 44.53 21.99
C GLN A 57 26.38 46.04 22.14
N VAL A 58 25.13 46.44 22.42
CA VAL A 58 24.74 47.40 23.49
C VAL A 58 23.25 47.17 23.82
N ALA A 59 22.90 47.14 25.11
CA ALA A 59 21.53 47.17 25.62
C ALA A 59 21.25 48.48 26.36
N VAL A 60 20.04 49.05 26.23
CA VAL A 60 19.34 50.01 27.13
C VAL A 60 17.95 50.23 26.49
N ALA A 61 16.79 50.39 27.13
CA ALA A 61 16.14 49.94 28.37
C ALA A 61 14.86 50.79 28.52
N GLY A 62 13.79 50.23 29.12
CA GLY A 62 12.64 50.99 29.66
C GLY A 62 11.44 51.20 28.72
N ILE A 63 10.21 51.37 29.21
CA ILE A 63 9.75 51.50 30.62
C ILE A 63 8.24 51.10 30.71
N GLU A 64 7.92 50.22 31.67
CA GLU A 64 6.78 50.25 32.64
C GLU A 64 5.29 50.34 32.18
N ALA A 65 4.28 49.93 32.98
CA ALA A 65 4.17 49.03 34.15
C ALA A 65 2.68 48.79 34.54
N GLY A 66 2.43 47.83 35.45
CA GLY A 66 1.16 47.67 36.20
C GLY A 66 0.69 46.21 36.29
N GLN A 67 1.18 45.33 37.18
CA GLN A 67 1.00 45.31 38.64
C GLN A 67 -0.46 45.43 39.12
N ARG A 68 -0.97 44.72 40.14
CA ARG A 68 -0.52 43.56 40.95
C ARG A 68 -1.72 43.12 41.81
N ARG A 69 -1.86 41.83 42.18
CA ARG A 69 -1.89 41.34 43.58
C ARG A 69 -2.23 39.85 43.69
N ALA A 70 -1.77 39.25 44.79
CA ALA A 70 -1.92 37.84 45.13
C ALA A 70 -2.62 37.66 46.49
N GLN A 71 -3.25 36.49 46.69
CA GLN A 71 -3.65 35.80 47.93
C GLN A 71 -4.24 34.45 47.47
N GLY A 72 -4.11 33.30 48.13
CA GLY A 72 -3.33 32.90 49.31
C GLY A 72 -3.35 31.36 49.45
N ARG A 73 -2.48 30.76 50.27
CA ARG A 73 -2.37 29.30 50.45
C ARG A 73 -3.60 28.68 51.15
N ALA A 74 -3.93 27.45 50.77
CA ALA A 74 -4.36 26.40 51.70
C ALA A 74 -4.03 25.01 51.12
N ALA A 75 -3.63 24.07 51.97
CA ALA A 75 -3.48 22.66 51.62
C ALA A 75 -4.58 21.87 52.35
N ALA A 76 -5.17 20.87 51.70
CA ALA A 76 -5.99 19.86 52.33
C ALA A 76 -5.95 18.56 51.51
N SER A 77 -5.48 17.49 52.15
CA SER A 77 -5.70 16.11 51.75
C SER A 77 -7.01 15.62 52.36
N SER A 78 -7.86 14.90 51.60
CA SER A 78 -8.46 13.63 52.04
C SER A 78 -9.37 13.02 50.96
N ASP A 79 -9.68 11.73 51.15
CA ASP A 79 -10.88 11.01 50.72
C ASP A 79 -11.04 10.61 49.25
N TYR A 80 -10.33 9.52 48.94
CA TYR A 80 -10.77 8.46 48.05
C TYR A 80 -12.12 7.90 48.55
N GLN A 81 -13.17 7.87 47.72
CA GLN A 81 -14.41 7.14 48.02
C GLN A 81 -14.92 6.32 46.84
N ASP A 82 -15.36 5.11 47.18
CA ASP A 82 -15.73 4.00 46.31
C ASP A 82 -16.81 4.33 45.27
N TRP A 83 -16.63 3.82 44.04
CA TRP A 83 -17.71 3.68 43.08
C TRP A 83 -18.41 2.33 43.26
N PRO A 84 -19.74 2.29 43.41
CA PRO A 84 -20.46 1.06 43.73
C PRO A 84 -20.65 0.14 42.51
N THR A 85 -20.47 -1.15 42.73
CA THR A 85 -20.84 -2.22 41.79
C THR A 85 -22.35 -2.40 41.71
N SER A 86 -22.98 -1.99 40.60
CA SER A 86 -24.34 -2.46 40.25
C SER A 86 -24.58 -2.49 38.74
N LEU A 87 -24.60 -3.70 38.19
CA LEU A 87 -25.06 -3.99 36.82
C LEU A 87 -26.57 -3.74 36.69
N PRO A 88 -27.06 -3.02 35.67
CA PRO A 88 -28.46 -3.05 35.29
C PRO A 88 -28.78 -4.37 34.58
N GLN A 89 -29.66 -5.18 35.16
CA GLN A 89 -30.30 -6.27 34.44
C GLN A 89 -31.30 -5.68 33.42
N TYR A 90 -31.20 -6.08 32.16
CA TYR A 90 -32.31 -5.94 31.20
C TYR A 90 -32.81 -7.32 30.75
N ALA A 91 -34.12 -7.41 30.55
CA ALA A 91 -34.85 -8.67 30.56
C ALA A 91 -34.76 -9.46 29.24
N ARG A 92 -34.86 -10.79 29.33
CA ARG A 92 -35.09 -11.68 28.18
C ARG A 92 -36.53 -11.51 27.69
N GLY A 93 -36.75 -11.56 26.37
CA GLY A 93 -38.10 -11.83 25.84
C GLY A 93 -38.38 -11.39 24.41
N SER A 94 -37.81 -12.07 23.41
CA SER A 94 -38.54 -12.54 22.21
C SER A 94 -37.56 -13.25 21.26
N ASP A 95 -38.03 -14.34 20.63
CA ASP A 95 -37.22 -15.16 19.72
C ASP A 95 -36.92 -14.42 18.41
N VAL A 96 -35.63 -14.29 18.09
CA VAL A 96 -35.16 -14.03 16.72
C VAL A 96 -34.15 -15.13 16.39
N THR A 97 -34.62 -16.16 15.69
CA THR A 97 -33.74 -17.20 15.13
C THR A 97 -32.94 -16.62 13.97
N MET A 98 -31.70 -16.25 14.23
CA MET A 98 -30.70 -15.98 13.19
C MET A 98 -30.29 -17.31 12.53
N PRO A 99 -30.21 -17.40 11.19
CA PRO A 99 -29.70 -18.59 10.52
C PRO A 99 -28.19 -18.73 10.79
N SER A 100 -27.77 -19.94 11.17
CA SER A 100 -26.36 -20.26 11.35
C SER A 100 -25.63 -20.29 10.00
N THR A 101 -24.68 -19.39 9.80
CA THR A 101 -23.64 -19.55 8.77
C THR A 101 -22.79 -20.79 9.12
N PRO A 102 -22.53 -21.70 8.17
CA PRO A 102 -21.69 -22.86 8.45
C PRO A 102 -20.22 -22.42 8.55
N VAL A 103 -19.64 -22.56 9.74
CA VAL A 103 -18.20 -22.46 9.95
C VAL A 103 -17.55 -23.62 9.19
N TYR A 104 -16.83 -23.32 8.11
CA TYR A 104 -16.03 -24.31 7.38
C TYR A 104 -14.85 -24.75 8.26
N SER A 105 -14.98 -25.91 8.91
CA SER A 105 -13.84 -26.57 9.55
C SER A 105 -12.94 -27.17 8.47
N ALA A 106 -11.95 -26.41 8.01
CA ALA A 106 -10.85 -26.95 7.21
C ALA A 106 -10.05 -27.93 8.09
N ALA A 107 -10.37 -29.22 7.99
CA ALA A 107 -9.60 -30.27 8.66
C ALA A 107 -8.23 -30.37 7.99
N ALA A 108 -7.20 -29.83 8.65
CA ALA A 108 -5.81 -29.88 8.18
C ALA A 108 -5.36 -31.34 8.01
N SER A 109 -5.37 -31.81 6.75
CA SER A 109 -4.83 -33.11 6.39
C SER A 109 -3.29 -33.01 6.37
N THR A 110 -2.67 -33.31 7.49
CA THR A 110 -1.21 -33.36 7.66
C THR A 110 -0.59 -34.48 6.81
N ARG A 111 -0.33 -34.20 5.53
CA ARG A 111 0.55 -35.00 4.67
C ARG A 111 1.51 -34.10 3.91
N ASN A 112 2.71 -34.01 4.47
CA ASN A 112 3.89 -33.42 3.87
C ASN A 112 4.32 -34.25 2.64
N PRO A 113 4.27 -33.72 1.40
CA PRO A 113 4.77 -34.42 0.23
C PRO A 113 6.29 -34.28 0.17
N SER A 114 7.00 -35.27 0.70
CA SER A 114 8.44 -35.40 0.51
C SER A 114 8.76 -35.54 -0.98
N ILE A 115 9.62 -34.67 -1.51
CA ILE A 115 10.02 -34.70 -2.92
C ILE A 115 10.98 -35.88 -3.15
N THR A 116 10.41 -37.05 -3.45
CA THR A 116 11.07 -38.10 -4.22
C THR A 116 10.46 -38.12 -5.62
N PRO A 117 11.28 -38.19 -6.69
CA PRO A 117 10.77 -38.22 -8.07
C PRO A 117 10.20 -39.61 -8.39
N ASP A 118 8.97 -39.87 -7.92
CA ASP A 118 8.24 -41.08 -8.26
C ASP A 118 7.75 -40.99 -9.71
N THR A 119 8.23 -41.92 -10.53
CA THR A 119 7.77 -42.11 -11.91
C THR A 119 6.40 -42.79 -11.90
N GLU A 120 5.34 -42.02 -11.67
CA GLU A 120 3.96 -42.44 -11.94
C GLU A 120 3.41 -41.74 -13.18
N GLY A 121 2.61 -42.48 -13.97
CA GLY A 121 2.02 -41.96 -15.21
C GLY A 121 0.97 -40.89 -14.93
N SER A 122 0.90 -39.89 -15.81
CA SER A 122 -0.08 -38.79 -15.79
C SER A 122 -1.50 -39.29 -15.46
N ARG A 123 -1.93 -39.07 -14.22
CA ARG A 123 -3.32 -39.23 -13.83
C ARG A 123 -4.07 -38.04 -14.42
N ALA A 124 -5.06 -38.30 -15.28
CA ALA A 124 -5.93 -37.26 -15.79
C ALA A 124 -6.55 -36.49 -14.62
N VAL A 125 -6.42 -35.15 -14.66
CA VAL A 125 -7.00 -34.23 -13.68
C VAL A 125 -8.51 -34.38 -13.73
N ALA A 126 -9.18 -34.58 -12.58
CA ALA A 126 -10.63 -34.72 -12.59
C ALA A 126 -11.28 -33.35 -12.82
N PRO A 127 -12.48 -33.27 -13.43
CA PRO A 127 -13.13 -31.97 -13.70
C PRO A 127 -13.33 -31.13 -12.43
N ARG A 128 -13.62 -31.77 -11.28
CA ARG A 128 -13.73 -31.09 -9.98
C ARG A 128 -12.40 -30.54 -9.43
N ASP A 129 -11.26 -31.09 -9.86
CA ASP A 129 -9.94 -30.59 -9.46
C ASP A 129 -9.57 -29.27 -10.19
N LYS A 130 -10.39 -28.85 -11.17
CA LYS A 130 -10.29 -27.56 -11.89
C LYS A 130 -11.33 -26.52 -11.42
N MET A 131 -11.99 -26.74 -10.28
CA MET A 131 -13.04 -25.84 -9.78
C MET A 131 -12.61 -25.23 -8.45
N SER A 132 -12.85 -23.91 -8.28
CA SER A 132 -12.73 -23.31 -6.97
C SER A 132 -13.83 -23.83 -6.02
N GLY A 133 -13.55 -23.79 -4.71
CA GLY A 133 -14.47 -24.28 -3.68
C GLY A 133 -15.91 -23.78 -3.83
N PRO A 134 -16.15 -22.47 -4.10
CA PRO A 134 -17.49 -21.95 -4.37
C PRO A 134 -18.17 -22.56 -5.61
N VAL A 135 -17.43 -22.84 -6.69
CA VAL A 135 -18.00 -23.47 -7.91
C VAL A 135 -18.38 -24.92 -7.63
N ALA A 136 -17.51 -25.68 -6.97
CA ALA A 136 -17.82 -27.06 -6.56
C ALA A 136 -19.03 -27.12 -5.60
N ALA A 137 -19.15 -26.15 -4.69
CA ALA A 137 -20.27 -26.06 -3.75
C ALA A 137 -21.64 -25.88 -4.43
N LEU A 138 -21.72 -25.28 -5.63
CA LEU A 138 -22.96 -25.20 -6.40
C LEU A 138 -23.46 -26.60 -6.82
N LEU A 139 -22.55 -27.48 -7.23
CA LEU A 139 -22.86 -28.86 -7.61
C LEU A 139 -23.26 -29.69 -6.39
N ASP A 140 -22.50 -29.57 -5.29
CA ASP A 140 -22.76 -30.33 -4.06
C ASP A 140 -24.06 -29.89 -3.36
N ALA A 141 -24.45 -28.63 -3.51
CA ALA A 141 -25.76 -28.13 -3.05
C ALA A 141 -26.94 -28.54 -3.97
N GLY A 142 -26.67 -29.13 -5.14
CA GLY A 142 -27.69 -29.43 -6.14
C GLY A 142 -28.35 -28.16 -6.71
N ALA A 143 -27.59 -27.08 -6.85
CA ALA A 143 -28.10 -25.80 -7.35
C ALA A 143 -28.62 -25.93 -8.79
N SER A 144 -29.62 -25.10 -9.13
CA SER A 144 -30.23 -25.08 -10.47
C SER A 144 -30.29 -23.65 -11.00
N GLY A 145 -30.28 -23.52 -12.33
CA GLY A 145 -30.14 -22.24 -13.02
C GLY A 145 -28.73 -22.06 -13.57
N TYR A 146 -28.26 -20.81 -13.58
CA TYR A 146 -26.98 -20.40 -14.17
C TYR A 146 -26.01 -19.90 -13.09
N ALA A 147 -24.72 -20.12 -13.31
CA ALA A 147 -23.63 -19.48 -12.58
C ALA A 147 -22.95 -18.45 -13.49
N GLU A 148 -22.64 -17.27 -12.94
CA GLU A 148 -21.71 -16.31 -13.54
C GLU A 148 -20.29 -16.72 -13.12
N LEU A 149 -19.39 -16.88 -14.09
CA LEU A 149 -18.09 -17.54 -13.93
C LEU A 149 -16.97 -16.75 -14.60
N VAL A 150 -15.75 -16.91 -14.09
CA VAL A 150 -14.53 -16.67 -14.85
C VAL A 150 -13.83 -18.00 -15.10
N VAL A 151 -13.63 -18.30 -16.39
CA VAL A 151 -12.89 -19.48 -16.87
C VAL A 151 -11.46 -19.07 -17.17
N ARG A 152 -10.49 -19.80 -16.64
CA ARG A 152 -9.07 -19.72 -17.03
C ARG A 152 -8.75 -20.86 -17.98
N TYR A 153 -8.03 -20.55 -19.05
CA TYR A 153 -7.59 -21.49 -20.07
C TYR A 153 -6.05 -21.61 -20.05
N SER A 154 -5.52 -22.77 -20.46
CA SER A 154 -4.07 -23.03 -20.57
C SER A 154 -3.38 -22.19 -21.65
N GLU A 155 -4.14 -21.75 -22.66
CA GLU A 155 -3.72 -20.82 -23.70
C GLU A 155 -4.83 -19.80 -23.96
N ARG A 156 -4.57 -18.80 -24.82
CA ARG A 156 -5.58 -17.77 -25.15
C ARG A 156 -6.79 -18.43 -25.84
N PRO A 157 -8.01 -18.34 -25.27
CA PRO A 157 -9.19 -18.96 -25.87
C PRO A 157 -9.59 -18.28 -27.19
N GLU A 158 -9.92 -19.11 -28.18
CA GLU A 158 -10.31 -18.76 -29.54
C GLU A 158 -11.84 -18.86 -29.73
N LEU A 159 -12.33 -18.63 -30.96
CA LEU A 159 -13.76 -18.71 -31.28
C LEU A 159 -14.37 -20.09 -30.99
N PHE A 160 -13.58 -21.17 -31.14
CA PHE A 160 -14.05 -22.53 -30.85
C PHE A 160 -14.32 -22.73 -29.35
N ASP A 161 -13.52 -22.12 -28.47
CA ASP A 161 -13.73 -22.17 -27.03
C ASP A 161 -15.03 -21.43 -26.63
N ASP A 162 -15.35 -20.34 -27.34
CA ASP A 162 -16.61 -19.61 -27.20
C ASP A 162 -17.81 -20.41 -27.77
N GLU A 163 -17.61 -21.24 -28.82
CA GLU A 163 -18.61 -22.16 -29.37
C GLU A 163 -18.94 -23.30 -28.39
N VAL A 164 -17.95 -23.90 -27.72
CA VAL A 164 -18.16 -24.95 -26.70
C VAL A 164 -19.03 -24.43 -25.54
N VAL A 165 -18.79 -23.20 -25.07
CA VAL A 165 -19.64 -22.55 -24.05
C VAL A 165 -21.09 -22.42 -24.52
N ALA A 166 -21.31 -22.09 -25.80
CA ALA A 166 -22.65 -21.99 -26.39
C ALA A 166 -23.33 -23.36 -26.59
N GLU A 167 -22.59 -24.40 -26.97
CA GLU A 167 -23.12 -25.78 -27.09
C GLU A 167 -23.57 -26.35 -25.74
N LEU A 168 -22.86 -26.00 -24.66
CA LEU A 168 -23.24 -26.30 -23.27
C LEU A 168 -24.39 -25.42 -22.74
N GLY A 169 -24.98 -24.55 -23.58
CA GLY A 169 -26.11 -23.68 -23.26
C GLY A 169 -25.74 -22.45 -22.44
N GLY A 170 -24.46 -22.05 -22.41
CA GLY A 170 -23.98 -20.82 -21.80
C GLY A 170 -23.91 -19.63 -22.77
N GLU A 171 -23.49 -18.49 -22.24
CA GLU A 171 -23.19 -17.27 -23.00
C GLU A 171 -21.85 -16.66 -22.52
N VAL A 172 -21.03 -16.17 -23.45
CA VAL A 172 -19.81 -15.42 -23.11
C VAL A 172 -20.18 -13.98 -22.77
N VAL A 173 -19.98 -13.59 -21.52
CA VAL A 173 -20.31 -12.27 -20.98
C VAL A 173 -19.19 -11.26 -21.26
N ARG A 174 -17.92 -11.69 -21.13
CA ARG A 174 -16.74 -10.88 -21.49
C ARG A 174 -15.61 -11.71 -22.08
N SER A 175 -14.92 -11.10 -23.04
CA SER A 175 -13.62 -11.55 -23.55
C SER A 175 -12.54 -10.54 -23.21
N TYR A 176 -11.32 -11.04 -22.95
CA TYR A 176 -10.14 -10.24 -22.63
C TYR A 176 -9.11 -10.33 -23.76
N GLU A 177 -8.29 -9.29 -23.95
CA GLU A 177 -7.32 -9.20 -25.05
C GLU A 177 -5.95 -9.82 -24.73
N HIS A 178 -5.58 -9.93 -23.46
CA HIS A 178 -4.29 -10.46 -22.99
C HIS A 178 -4.43 -11.52 -21.90
N LEU A 179 -5.50 -11.49 -21.10
CA LEU A 179 -5.79 -12.56 -20.16
C LEU A 179 -6.31 -13.80 -20.91
N ALA A 180 -5.74 -14.98 -20.61
CA ALA A 180 -6.17 -16.29 -21.12
C ALA A 180 -7.45 -16.76 -20.41
N MET A 181 -8.49 -15.92 -20.45
CA MET A 181 -9.69 -16.04 -19.64
C MET A 181 -10.95 -15.62 -20.42
N ARG A 182 -12.11 -16.02 -19.91
CA ARG A 182 -13.44 -15.52 -20.30
C ARG A 182 -14.28 -15.29 -19.05
N ALA A 183 -15.10 -14.25 -19.03
CA ALA A 183 -16.27 -14.25 -18.14
C ALA A 183 -17.44 -14.85 -18.91
N ILE A 184 -18.08 -15.85 -18.34
CA ILE A 184 -19.20 -16.57 -18.97
C ILE A 184 -20.33 -16.73 -17.99
N ARG A 185 -21.49 -17.07 -18.53
CA ARG A 185 -22.64 -17.52 -17.77
C ARG A 185 -23.02 -18.91 -18.26
N LEU A 186 -23.05 -19.89 -17.36
CA LEU A 186 -23.22 -21.30 -17.73
C LEU A 186 -24.30 -21.96 -16.87
N PRO A 187 -25.14 -22.86 -17.41
CA PRO A 187 -26.00 -23.72 -16.60
C PRO A 187 -25.16 -24.51 -15.57
N VAL A 188 -25.59 -24.54 -14.31
CA VAL A 188 -24.86 -25.27 -13.23
C VAL A 188 -24.67 -26.75 -13.59
N ALA A 189 -25.63 -27.34 -14.31
CA ALA A 189 -25.57 -28.72 -14.77
C ALA A 189 -24.46 -29.03 -15.79
N ALA A 190 -23.86 -28.01 -16.42
CA ALA A 190 -22.81 -28.15 -17.43
C ALA A 190 -21.40 -27.81 -16.91
N LEU A 191 -21.24 -27.51 -15.61
CA LEU A 191 -19.94 -27.17 -15.00
C LEU A 191 -18.92 -28.31 -15.13
N GLU A 192 -19.33 -29.56 -14.88
CA GLU A 192 -18.44 -30.73 -14.98
C GLU A 192 -18.08 -31.05 -16.43
N ASP A 193 -18.98 -30.78 -17.39
CA ASP A 193 -18.71 -30.92 -18.82
C ASP A 193 -17.66 -29.87 -19.27
N LEU A 194 -17.87 -28.59 -18.96
CA LEU A 194 -16.90 -27.54 -19.32
C LEU A 194 -15.53 -27.77 -18.67
N ALA A 195 -15.49 -28.19 -17.40
CA ALA A 195 -14.22 -28.51 -16.74
C ALA A 195 -13.54 -29.78 -17.32
N SER A 196 -14.28 -30.65 -18.00
CA SER A 196 -13.70 -31.82 -18.69
C SER A 196 -12.89 -31.44 -19.93
N GLU A 197 -13.08 -30.23 -20.48
CA GLU A 197 -12.34 -29.75 -21.65
C GLU A 197 -10.83 -29.61 -21.37
N ASP A 198 -9.99 -30.13 -22.27
CA ASP A 198 -8.53 -30.15 -22.12
C ASP A 198 -7.92 -28.74 -21.97
N LYS A 199 -8.53 -27.73 -22.60
CA LYS A 199 -8.07 -26.34 -22.55
C LYS A 199 -8.45 -25.59 -21.27
N VAL A 200 -9.46 -26.04 -20.54
CA VAL A 200 -9.93 -25.37 -19.31
C VAL A 200 -9.02 -25.75 -18.15
N ASP A 201 -8.36 -24.75 -17.56
CA ASP A 201 -7.46 -24.91 -16.42
C ASP A 201 -8.17 -24.71 -15.08
N TRP A 202 -9.12 -23.76 -15.03
CA TRP A 202 -9.77 -23.37 -13.78
C TRP A 202 -11.13 -22.70 -13.99
N LEU A 203 -12.06 -22.94 -13.07
CA LEU A 203 -13.37 -22.29 -12.96
C LEU A 203 -13.50 -21.57 -11.62
N SER A 204 -13.74 -20.26 -11.67
CA SER A 204 -14.05 -19.39 -10.53
C SER A 204 -15.44 -18.76 -10.70
N LEU A 205 -16.08 -18.33 -9.61
CA LEU A 205 -17.28 -17.49 -9.70
C LEU A 205 -16.91 -16.05 -10.10
N ASP A 206 -17.76 -15.38 -10.87
CA ASP A 206 -17.64 -13.92 -11.07
C ASP A 206 -18.20 -13.18 -9.85
N GLU A 207 -17.36 -13.03 -8.83
CA GLU A 207 -17.74 -12.47 -7.54
C GLU A 207 -17.95 -10.94 -7.58
N PRO A 208 -18.86 -10.38 -6.76
CA PRO A 208 -19.05 -8.94 -6.66
C PRO A 208 -17.85 -8.25 -6.02
N VAL A 209 -17.54 -7.06 -6.53
CA VAL A 209 -16.51 -6.14 -6.03
C VAL A 209 -17.19 -4.86 -5.57
N SER A 210 -16.68 -4.24 -4.49
CA SER A 210 -17.20 -2.96 -3.99
C SER A 210 -16.10 -1.96 -3.62
N ALA A 211 -16.45 -0.67 -3.66
CA ALA A 211 -15.72 0.38 -2.97
C ALA A 211 -16.03 0.34 -1.47
N THR A 212 -15.03 0.52 -0.61
CA THR A 212 -15.20 0.38 0.85
C THR A 212 -14.79 1.65 1.60
N SER A 213 -15.74 2.34 2.22
CA SER A 213 -15.48 3.60 2.95
C SER A 213 -16.39 3.84 4.16
N VAL A 214 -15.81 4.37 5.25
CA VAL A 214 -16.44 5.04 6.40
C VAL A 214 -16.01 6.53 6.48
N SER A 215 -15.87 7.24 7.62
CA SER A 215 -15.62 8.73 7.68
C SER A 215 -14.61 9.30 8.73
N SER A 216 -14.02 10.52 8.52
CA SER A 216 -13.22 11.51 9.36
C SER A 216 -11.94 12.27 8.77
N ARG A 217 -11.02 12.98 9.50
CA ARG A 217 -9.89 13.89 9.02
C ARG A 217 -8.35 13.50 9.12
N GLN A 218 -7.52 13.92 8.14
CA GLN A 218 -6.14 13.47 7.72
C GLN A 218 -4.88 13.84 8.53
N ALA A 219 -3.82 13.00 8.44
CA ALA A 219 -2.39 13.38 8.56
C ALA A 219 -1.41 12.34 7.91
N ALA A 220 -0.46 12.77 7.05
CA ALA A 220 0.58 11.92 6.43
C ALA A 220 1.94 12.64 6.29
N ASN A 221 3.07 11.93 6.42
CA ASN A 221 4.42 12.54 6.33
C ASN A 221 4.87 12.73 4.88
N LEU A 222 4.38 13.83 4.26
CA LEU A 222 4.76 14.27 2.92
C LEU A 222 6.07 15.09 2.93
N PRO A 223 6.77 15.22 1.79
CA PRO A 223 7.99 16.02 1.67
C PRO A 223 7.81 17.46 2.19
N ALA A 224 8.60 17.83 3.19
CA ALA A 224 8.48 19.15 3.83
C ALA A 224 8.97 20.27 2.90
N SER A 225 8.36 21.46 2.99
CA SER A 225 8.79 22.62 2.21
C SER A 225 10.26 22.96 2.46
N GLY A 226 11.11 22.82 1.43
CA GLY A 226 12.55 23.02 1.52
C GLY A 226 13.39 21.77 1.80
N SER A 227 12.79 20.57 1.81
CA SER A 227 13.54 19.31 1.73
C SER A 227 14.19 19.15 0.35
N ALA A 228 15.14 18.21 0.22
CA ALA A 228 15.75 17.90 -1.07
C ALA A 228 14.74 17.32 -2.09
N ASN A 229 13.62 16.81 -1.59
CA ASN A 229 12.57 16.18 -2.36
C ASN A 229 11.34 17.08 -2.60
N SER A 230 11.30 18.29 -2.03
CA SER A 230 10.14 19.20 -2.13
C SER A 230 9.90 19.80 -3.53
N GLY A 231 10.62 19.32 -4.55
CA GLY A 231 10.45 19.68 -5.95
C GLY A 231 9.75 18.61 -6.80
N TYR A 232 9.53 17.41 -6.25
CA TYR A 232 8.76 16.35 -6.90
C TYR A 232 7.27 16.50 -6.56
N ASP A 233 6.41 16.35 -7.55
CA ASP A 233 4.96 16.47 -7.40
C ASP A 233 4.14 15.44 -8.21
N GLY A 234 4.79 14.46 -8.83
CA GLY A 234 4.20 13.42 -9.68
C GLY A 234 4.23 13.76 -11.17
N GLN A 235 4.84 14.88 -11.56
CA GLN A 235 4.97 15.27 -12.96
C GLN A 235 5.51 14.14 -13.84
N HIS A 236 4.96 14.04 -15.05
CA HIS A 236 5.30 12.99 -16.03
C HIS A 236 5.04 11.55 -15.57
N VAL A 237 4.20 11.33 -14.55
CA VAL A 237 3.72 10.00 -14.17
C VAL A 237 2.20 9.91 -14.31
N GLY A 238 1.74 8.91 -15.07
CA GLY A 238 0.33 8.56 -15.17
C GLY A 238 -0.08 7.56 -14.08
N ILE A 239 -1.24 7.80 -13.47
CA ILE A 239 -1.82 6.94 -12.44
C ILE A 239 -3.23 6.54 -12.89
N ALA A 240 -3.48 5.24 -13.03
CA ALA A 240 -4.81 4.71 -13.31
C ALA A 240 -5.59 4.55 -12.00
N VAL A 241 -6.73 5.23 -11.89
CA VAL A 241 -7.68 5.09 -10.77
C VAL A 241 -8.81 4.19 -11.24
N VAL A 242 -8.83 2.95 -10.74
CA VAL A 242 -9.80 1.91 -11.13
C VAL A 242 -10.89 1.86 -10.06
N ASP A 243 -12.02 2.52 -10.29
CA ASP A 243 -12.98 2.91 -9.24
C ASP A 243 -14.39 3.23 -9.80
N THR A 244 -15.18 4.10 -9.15
CA THR A 244 -16.52 4.56 -9.59
C THR A 244 -16.51 5.64 -10.68
N GLY A 245 -15.34 6.09 -11.11
CA GLY A 245 -15.15 7.23 -12.03
C GLY A 245 -14.63 8.48 -11.32
N VAL A 246 -14.48 9.60 -12.04
CA VAL A 246 -13.96 10.86 -11.49
C VAL A 246 -14.75 12.06 -12.02
N SER A 247 -15.58 12.64 -11.15
CA SER A 247 -16.36 13.84 -11.45
C SER A 247 -15.49 15.06 -11.76
N LYS A 248 -16.09 16.08 -12.38
CA LYS A 248 -15.49 17.41 -12.53
C LYS A 248 -15.41 18.08 -11.15
N HIS A 249 -14.23 18.55 -10.76
CA HIS A 249 -13.99 19.28 -9.50
C HIS A 249 -12.94 20.36 -9.72
N GLY A 250 -13.03 21.49 -9.02
CA GLY A 250 -12.15 22.64 -9.27
C GLY A 250 -10.68 22.41 -8.95
N ASP A 251 -10.36 21.45 -8.07
CA ASP A 251 -8.97 21.08 -7.76
C ASP A 251 -8.44 19.93 -8.62
N LEU A 252 -9.29 19.26 -9.41
CA LEU A 252 -8.89 18.19 -10.32
C LEU A 252 -8.70 18.73 -11.74
N SER A 253 -7.70 18.21 -12.45
CA SER A 253 -7.45 18.58 -13.84
C SER A 253 -8.70 18.40 -14.71
N SER A 254 -9.02 19.41 -15.52
CA SER A 254 -10.10 19.33 -16.52
C SER A 254 -9.82 18.29 -17.61
N ASN A 255 -8.55 17.88 -17.75
CA ASN A 255 -8.05 16.99 -18.78
C ASN A 255 -8.07 15.49 -18.41
N ILE A 256 -8.57 15.11 -17.23
CA ILE A 256 -8.72 13.71 -16.84
C ILE A 256 -9.60 12.98 -17.87
N LEU A 257 -9.06 11.91 -18.45
CA LEU A 257 -9.79 11.02 -19.34
C LEU A 257 -10.48 9.94 -18.51
N GLN A 258 -11.71 9.58 -18.88
CA GLN A 258 -12.49 8.55 -18.21
C GLN A 258 -13.00 7.51 -19.21
N TYR A 259 -12.88 6.23 -18.86
CA TYR A 259 -13.41 5.10 -19.63
C TYR A 259 -14.27 4.23 -18.74
N SER A 260 -15.46 3.85 -19.21
CA SER A 260 -16.45 3.07 -18.46
C SER A 260 -16.46 1.62 -18.92
N PHE A 261 -16.19 0.69 -18.01
CA PHE A 261 -16.25 -0.75 -18.21
C PHE A 261 -17.58 -1.32 -17.69
N VAL A 262 -18.25 -0.64 -16.75
CA VAL A 262 -19.50 -1.08 -16.12
C VAL A 262 -20.53 -1.63 -17.13
N GLY A 263 -21.00 -2.86 -16.89
CA GLY A 263 -22.10 -3.47 -17.62
C GLY A 263 -21.71 -4.02 -19.00
N GLY A 264 -20.66 -4.83 -19.04
CA GLY A 264 -20.17 -5.52 -20.25
C GLY A 264 -19.32 -4.67 -21.20
N LYS A 265 -19.04 -3.40 -20.89
CA LYS A 265 -18.30 -2.51 -21.78
C LYS A 265 -16.80 -2.83 -21.82
N TYR A 266 -16.20 -2.65 -22.99
CA TYR A 266 -14.75 -2.65 -23.23
C TYR A 266 -14.45 -1.53 -24.24
N PRO A 267 -14.33 -0.26 -23.79
CA PRO A 267 -14.18 0.87 -24.69
C PRO A 267 -12.84 0.82 -25.42
N LYS A 268 -12.81 1.17 -26.71
CA LYS A 268 -11.57 1.32 -27.47
C LYS A 268 -11.35 2.81 -27.75
N PRO A 269 -10.24 3.41 -27.27
CA PRO A 269 -9.89 4.77 -27.64
C PRO A 269 -9.80 4.94 -29.15
N GLU A 270 -10.21 6.10 -29.65
CA GLU A 270 -9.93 6.51 -31.02
C GLU A 270 -8.42 6.83 -31.14
N ILE A 271 -7.77 6.30 -32.17
CA ILE A 271 -6.35 6.53 -32.45
C ILE A 271 -6.26 7.02 -33.91
N ASP A 272 -5.78 8.24 -34.10
CA ASP A 272 -5.61 8.87 -35.42
C ASP A 272 -4.13 9.20 -35.65
N ASP A 273 -3.61 8.87 -36.83
CA ASP A 273 -2.20 8.94 -37.22
C ASP A 273 -1.16 8.39 -36.19
N GLY A 274 -1.60 7.53 -35.27
CA GLY A 274 -0.78 6.93 -34.21
C GLY A 274 -0.75 7.71 -32.89
N GLU A 275 -1.44 8.85 -32.80
CA GLU A 275 -1.74 9.51 -31.54
C GLU A 275 -3.17 9.18 -31.07
N LEU A 276 -3.40 9.22 -29.76
CA LEU A 276 -4.73 9.03 -29.20
C LEU A 276 -5.59 10.27 -29.48
N GLU A 277 -6.68 10.10 -30.23
CA GLU A 277 -7.75 11.09 -30.18
C GLU A 277 -8.30 11.11 -28.74
N ARG A 278 -8.29 12.29 -28.13
CA ARG A 278 -8.89 12.47 -26.81
C ARG A 278 -10.38 12.17 -26.90
N ALA A 279 -10.79 11.09 -26.23
CA ALA A 279 -12.19 10.69 -26.11
C ALA A 279 -13.06 11.90 -25.72
N LYS A 280 -14.09 12.17 -26.53
CA LYS A 280 -15.02 13.29 -26.35
C LYS A 280 -16.14 12.98 -25.34
N GLU A 281 -15.98 11.95 -24.52
CA GLU A 281 -17.00 11.50 -23.55
C GLU A 281 -16.95 12.35 -22.27
N ASP A 282 -17.42 13.60 -22.40
CA ASP A 282 -17.46 14.63 -21.35
C ASP A 282 -18.49 14.37 -20.22
N SER A 283 -18.88 13.11 -20.02
CA SER A 283 -19.85 12.76 -18.97
C SER A 283 -19.27 13.01 -17.59
N ARG A 284 -18.03 12.59 -17.31
CA ARG A 284 -17.27 12.75 -16.04
C ARG A 284 -18.20 12.93 -14.84
N ASP A 285 -18.97 11.88 -14.59
CA ASP A 285 -20.06 11.81 -13.62
C ASP A 285 -19.80 10.61 -12.71
N ASP A 286 -19.10 10.85 -11.61
CA ASP A 286 -18.93 9.90 -10.51
C ASP A 286 -20.12 10.02 -9.56
N ARG A 287 -21.20 9.35 -9.95
CA ARG A 287 -22.47 9.37 -9.21
C ARG A 287 -22.38 8.77 -7.81
N PHE A 288 -21.35 7.99 -7.52
CA PHE A 288 -21.12 7.44 -6.18
C PHE A 288 -20.27 8.39 -5.32
N GLY A 289 -19.18 8.92 -5.87
CA GLY A 289 -18.32 9.95 -5.28
C GLY A 289 -16.97 9.43 -4.75
N HIS A 290 -16.73 8.12 -4.80
CA HIS A 290 -15.55 7.48 -4.20
C HIS A 290 -14.29 7.66 -5.06
N GLY A 291 -14.36 7.35 -6.36
CA GLY A 291 -13.24 7.54 -7.28
C GLY A 291 -12.79 9.00 -7.41
N THR A 292 -13.71 9.96 -7.29
CA THR A 292 -13.39 11.40 -7.20
C THR A 292 -12.59 11.74 -5.94
N HIS A 293 -12.94 11.11 -4.80
CA HIS A 293 -12.21 11.28 -3.54
C HIS A 293 -10.80 10.71 -3.65
N VAL A 294 -10.68 9.47 -4.10
CA VAL A 294 -9.40 8.79 -4.38
C VAL A 294 -8.51 9.61 -5.32
N ALA A 295 -9.07 10.09 -6.45
CA ALA A 295 -8.34 10.93 -7.39
C ALA A 295 -7.91 12.28 -6.78
N GLY A 296 -8.71 12.84 -5.87
CA GLY A 296 -8.37 14.04 -5.10
C GLY A 296 -7.20 13.84 -4.14
N LEU A 297 -7.16 12.70 -3.43
CA LEU A 297 -6.05 12.36 -2.53
C LEU A 297 -4.72 12.16 -3.26
N ILE A 298 -4.79 11.70 -4.52
CA ILE A 298 -3.63 11.58 -5.40
C ILE A 298 -3.25 12.96 -5.96
N ALA A 299 -4.10 13.55 -6.82
CA ALA A 299 -3.72 14.65 -7.70
C ALA A 299 -4.56 15.93 -7.53
N GLY A 300 -5.25 16.10 -6.39
CA GLY A 300 -5.94 17.35 -6.06
C GLY A 300 -4.94 18.51 -5.92
N SER A 301 -5.12 19.58 -6.68
CA SER A 301 -4.20 20.73 -6.65
C SER A 301 -4.24 21.52 -5.33
N GLY A 302 -5.27 21.36 -4.49
CA GLY A 302 -5.45 22.11 -3.24
C GLY A 302 -5.92 23.56 -3.44
N SER A 303 -6.06 24.02 -4.68
CA SER A 303 -6.25 25.44 -5.01
C SER A 303 -7.52 26.07 -4.40
N ASN A 304 -8.58 25.29 -4.24
CA ASN A 304 -9.87 25.66 -3.67
C ASN A 304 -9.98 25.36 -2.16
N SER A 305 -8.90 24.86 -1.57
CA SER A 305 -8.75 24.65 -0.13
C SER A 305 -7.58 25.43 0.48
N ASN A 306 -6.97 26.38 -0.25
CA ASN A 306 -5.72 27.06 0.15
C ASN A 306 -4.59 26.08 0.52
N ASP A 307 -4.49 24.99 -0.24
CA ASP A 307 -3.64 23.81 -0.01
C ASP A 307 -4.05 22.91 1.19
N ASP A 308 -5.10 23.22 1.97
CA ASP A 308 -5.55 22.40 3.12
C ASP A 308 -5.88 20.94 2.73
N TYR A 309 -6.42 20.71 1.51
CA TYR A 309 -6.85 19.40 0.99
C TYR A 309 -6.11 19.03 -0.30
N LYS A 310 -4.83 19.40 -0.37
CA LYS A 310 -3.94 19.08 -1.50
C LYS A 310 -3.62 17.58 -1.55
N GLY A 311 -3.65 17.01 -2.76
CA GLY A 311 -3.25 15.65 -3.04
C GLY A 311 -1.74 15.46 -2.89
N SER A 312 -1.32 14.20 -2.71
CA SER A 312 0.08 13.86 -2.41
C SER A 312 1.01 13.94 -3.64
N ALA A 313 0.45 13.88 -4.85
CA ALA A 313 1.15 13.99 -6.14
C ALA A 313 0.30 14.86 -7.13
N PRO A 314 0.20 16.19 -6.90
CA PRO A 314 -0.69 17.09 -7.65
C PRO A 314 -0.28 17.33 -9.12
N GLY A 315 0.95 16.98 -9.51
CA GLY A 315 1.45 17.00 -10.88
C GLY A 315 1.19 15.70 -11.66
N ALA A 316 0.74 14.63 -10.99
CA ALA A 316 0.43 13.36 -11.63
C ALA A 316 -0.79 13.43 -12.56
N THR A 317 -0.76 12.67 -13.65
CA THR A 317 -1.88 12.58 -14.59
C THR A 317 -2.81 11.43 -14.21
N ILE A 318 -4.06 11.73 -13.87
CA ILE A 318 -5.08 10.72 -13.57
C ILE A 318 -5.72 10.21 -14.87
N LEU A 319 -5.78 8.89 -15.00
CA LEU A 319 -6.64 8.16 -15.94
C LEU A 319 -7.73 7.43 -15.14
N ALA A 320 -8.99 7.78 -15.34
CA ALA A 320 -10.11 7.18 -14.60
C ALA A 320 -10.69 5.97 -15.35
N LEU A 321 -10.63 4.77 -14.76
CA LEU A 321 -11.28 3.58 -15.30
C LEU A 321 -12.46 3.22 -14.38
N GLN A 322 -13.68 3.51 -14.84
CA GLN A 322 -14.90 3.26 -14.09
C GLN A 322 -15.30 1.78 -14.23
N VAL A 323 -15.16 1.03 -13.14
CA VAL A 323 -15.52 -0.40 -13.03
C VAL A 323 -16.62 -0.65 -11.99
N LEU A 324 -16.90 0.36 -11.16
CA LEU A 324 -17.98 0.36 -10.18
C LEU A 324 -19.12 1.30 -10.61
N ASP A 325 -20.35 0.92 -10.29
CA ASP A 325 -21.56 1.62 -10.69
C ASP A 325 -21.91 2.81 -9.76
N LYS A 326 -23.06 3.45 -10.03
CA LYS A 326 -23.60 4.57 -9.25
C LYS A 326 -23.89 4.24 -7.78
N ASP A 327 -23.93 2.97 -7.41
CA ASP A 327 -24.19 2.48 -6.07
C ASP A 327 -22.93 1.95 -5.37
N GLY A 328 -21.77 1.94 -6.04
CA GLY A 328 -20.47 1.53 -5.52
C GLY A 328 -20.12 0.05 -5.78
N ASN A 329 -20.85 -0.62 -6.67
CA ASN A 329 -20.73 -2.06 -6.91
C ASN A 329 -20.28 -2.37 -8.34
N GLY A 330 -19.55 -3.47 -8.53
CA GLY A 330 -19.19 -4.03 -9.83
C GLY A 330 -18.99 -5.54 -9.73
N SER A 331 -18.61 -6.18 -10.84
CA SER A 331 -18.16 -7.58 -10.86
C SER A 331 -16.64 -7.65 -10.92
N MET A 332 -16.06 -8.77 -10.50
CA MET A 332 -14.65 -9.08 -10.73
C MET A 332 -14.31 -8.98 -12.22
N SER A 333 -15.18 -9.45 -13.10
CA SER A 333 -15.00 -9.41 -14.55
C SER A 333 -14.97 -7.99 -15.15
N ASP A 334 -15.69 -7.03 -14.56
CA ASP A 334 -15.63 -5.61 -14.94
C ASP A 334 -14.30 -4.97 -14.54
N VAL A 335 -13.74 -5.34 -13.37
CA VAL A 335 -12.40 -4.92 -12.94
C VAL A 335 -11.32 -5.54 -13.83
N MET A 336 -11.37 -6.86 -14.05
CA MET A 336 -10.44 -7.57 -14.92
C MET A 336 -10.39 -6.99 -16.34
N ALA A 337 -11.53 -6.56 -16.88
CA ALA A 337 -11.59 -5.90 -18.19
C ALA A 337 -10.79 -4.59 -18.22
N ALA A 338 -10.82 -3.78 -17.16
CA ALA A 338 -10.02 -2.56 -17.06
C ALA A 338 -8.52 -2.86 -16.87
N LEU A 339 -8.16 -3.91 -16.13
CA LEU A 339 -6.76 -4.33 -15.97
C LEU A 339 -6.18 -4.88 -17.28
N ASP A 340 -6.93 -5.73 -17.97
CA ASP A 340 -6.58 -6.23 -19.31
C ASP A 340 -6.41 -5.09 -20.32
N TRP A 341 -7.31 -4.11 -20.30
CA TRP A 341 -7.24 -2.93 -21.15
C TRP A 341 -5.99 -2.07 -20.88
N LEU A 342 -5.52 -1.99 -19.64
CA LEU A 342 -4.26 -1.28 -19.30
C LEU A 342 -3.03 -1.97 -19.91
N LEU A 343 -3.05 -3.28 -20.15
CA LEU A 343 -1.98 -3.98 -20.88
C LEU A 343 -1.89 -3.53 -22.35
N THR A 344 -3.04 -3.21 -22.99
CA THR A 344 -3.06 -2.60 -24.34
C THR A 344 -2.70 -1.11 -24.30
N TYR A 345 -3.42 -0.31 -23.50
CA TYR A 345 -3.45 1.15 -23.66
C TYR A 345 -2.69 1.93 -22.60
N GLY A 346 -2.39 1.35 -21.43
CA GLY A 346 -1.83 2.08 -20.28
C GLY A 346 -0.52 2.80 -20.60
N ARG A 347 0.36 2.19 -21.42
CA ARG A 347 1.62 2.82 -21.87
C ARG A 347 1.41 4.07 -22.72
N TYR A 348 0.35 4.15 -23.53
CA TYR A 348 0.07 5.33 -24.34
C TYR A 348 -0.37 6.54 -23.48
N PHE A 349 -1.03 6.26 -22.34
CA PHE A 349 -1.36 7.26 -21.32
C PHE A 349 -0.23 7.45 -20.28
N ASN A 350 0.93 6.83 -20.49
CA ASN A 350 2.07 6.81 -19.57
C ASN A 350 1.69 6.38 -18.13
N VAL A 351 0.74 5.43 -18.01
CA VAL A 351 0.38 4.81 -16.74
C VAL A 351 1.57 4.01 -16.23
N ARG A 352 2.06 4.39 -15.04
CA ARG A 352 3.12 3.68 -14.31
C ARG A 352 2.62 3.12 -12.98
N VAL A 353 1.53 3.66 -12.43
CA VAL A 353 0.92 3.23 -11.17
C VAL A 353 -0.57 2.93 -11.39
N VAL A 354 -1.08 1.88 -10.76
CA VAL A 354 -2.48 1.45 -10.82
C VAL A 354 -3.01 1.36 -9.39
N ASN A 355 -4.02 2.16 -9.08
CA ASN A 355 -4.64 2.26 -7.77
C ASN A 355 -5.96 1.49 -7.73
N LEU A 356 -6.02 0.44 -6.91
CA LEU A 356 -7.19 -0.42 -6.68
C LEU A 356 -7.75 -0.15 -5.28
N SER A 357 -8.54 0.91 -5.12
CA SER A 357 -9.22 1.26 -3.87
C SER A 357 -10.53 0.46 -3.65
N LEU A 358 -10.54 -0.78 -4.11
CA LEU A 358 -11.68 -1.70 -4.15
C LEU A 358 -11.22 -3.15 -3.92
N GLY A 359 -12.15 -4.06 -3.67
CA GLY A 359 -11.83 -5.47 -3.54
C GLY A 359 -13.05 -6.38 -3.40
N LYS A 360 -12.77 -7.67 -3.26
CA LYS A 360 -13.75 -8.73 -2.96
C LYS A 360 -13.24 -9.65 -1.84
N GLY A 361 -14.13 -10.47 -1.29
CA GLY A 361 -13.75 -11.56 -0.40
C GLY A 361 -12.75 -12.53 -1.04
N VAL A 362 -11.93 -13.19 -0.22
CA VAL A 362 -11.03 -14.26 -0.66
C VAL A 362 -11.78 -15.58 -0.53
N SER A 363 -12.04 -16.21 -1.67
CA SER A 363 -12.84 -17.44 -1.80
C SER A 363 -12.02 -18.63 -2.32
N GLU A 364 -10.79 -18.36 -2.76
CA GLU A 364 -9.81 -19.30 -3.31
C GLU A 364 -8.37 -18.76 -3.15
N SER A 365 -7.37 -19.56 -3.50
CA SER A 365 -5.94 -19.19 -3.38
C SER A 365 -5.58 -18.00 -4.28
N ASN A 366 -4.65 -17.15 -3.85
CA ASN A 366 -4.07 -16.10 -4.68
C ASN A 366 -3.39 -16.63 -5.97
N THR A 367 -3.05 -17.92 -6.02
CA THR A 367 -2.51 -18.59 -7.23
C THR A 367 -3.58 -18.98 -8.26
N THR A 368 -4.86 -18.92 -7.89
CA THR A 368 -6.00 -19.27 -8.76
C THR A 368 -6.98 -18.10 -8.95
N ASP A 369 -7.13 -17.22 -7.96
CA ASP A 369 -8.00 -16.04 -7.98
C ASP A 369 -7.77 -15.18 -9.26
N PRO A 370 -8.77 -15.08 -10.17
CA PRO A 370 -8.61 -14.38 -11.43
C PRO A 370 -8.29 -12.88 -11.30
N LEU A 371 -8.73 -12.23 -10.22
CA LEU A 371 -8.47 -10.81 -9.97
C LEU A 371 -7.02 -10.59 -9.52
N VAL A 372 -6.50 -11.47 -8.67
CA VAL A 372 -5.06 -11.49 -8.32
C VAL A 372 -4.23 -11.69 -9.58
N LEU A 373 -4.53 -12.73 -10.37
CA LEU A 373 -3.77 -13.04 -11.58
C LEU A 373 -3.82 -11.89 -12.59
N ALA A 374 -4.95 -11.19 -12.74
CA ALA A 374 -5.05 -10.00 -13.59
C ALA A 374 -4.22 -8.81 -13.06
N ALA A 375 -4.19 -8.58 -11.74
CA ALA A 375 -3.36 -7.56 -11.11
C ALA A 375 -1.86 -7.87 -11.25
N GLU A 376 -1.45 -9.12 -11.08
CA GLU A 376 -0.05 -9.55 -11.25
C GLU A 376 0.43 -9.43 -12.70
N ARG A 377 -0.45 -9.58 -13.70
CA ARG A 377 -0.08 -9.31 -15.11
C ARG A 377 0.30 -7.85 -15.37
N LEU A 378 -0.31 -6.88 -14.67
CA LEU A 378 0.09 -5.47 -14.76
C LEU A 378 1.42 -5.20 -14.04
N TRP A 379 1.63 -5.86 -12.90
CA TRP A 379 2.89 -5.84 -12.18
C TRP A 379 4.04 -6.33 -13.08
N ASP A 380 3.87 -7.51 -13.68
CA ASP A 380 4.85 -8.13 -14.59
C ASP A 380 5.06 -7.30 -15.88
N ALA A 381 4.07 -6.49 -16.30
CA ALA A 381 4.19 -5.54 -17.41
C ALA A 381 4.98 -4.25 -17.07
N GLY A 382 5.39 -4.09 -15.80
CA GLY A 382 6.20 -2.99 -15.29
C GLY A 382 5.41 -1.84 -14.66
N MET A 383 4.14 -2.04 -14.31
CA MET A 383 3.34 -1.05 -13.57
C MET A 383 3.35 -1.35 -12.07
N VAL A 384 3.46 -0.33 -11.23
CA VAL A 384 3.27 -0.47 -9.78
C VAL A 384 1.78 -0.65 -9.51
N VAL A 385 1.39 -1.79 -8.95
CA VAL A 385 -0.01 -2.05 -8.57
C VAL A 385 -0.15 -1.92 -7.06
N VAL A 386 -1.10 -1.09 -6.63
CA VAL A 386 -1.36 -0.75 -5.23
C VAL A 386 -2.84 -1.05 -4.93
N ALA A 387 -3.10 -1.91 -3.96
CA ALA A 387 -4.44 -2.37 -3.60
C ALA A 387 -4.76 -2.10 -2.12
N ALA A 388 -6.03 -1.80 -1.85
CA ALA A 388 -6.55 -1.71 -0.49
C ALA A 388 -6.49 -3.08 0.22
N ALA A 389 -6.14 -3.10 1.51
CA ALA A 389 -6.14 -4.34 2.29
C ALA A 389 -7.55 -4.90 2.58
N GLY A 390 -8.58 -4.04 2.54
CA GLY A 390 -9.94 -4.35 2.98
C GLY A 390 -10.33 -3.56 4.24
N ASN A 391 -11.60 -3.58 4.61
CA ASN A 391 -12.15 -2.81 5.74
C ASN A 391 -12.85 -3.69 6.79
N ASP A 392 -12.52 -4.99 6.86
CA ASP A 392 -13.18 -5.97 7.72
C ASP A 392 -12.36 -6.32 8.99
N GLY A 393 -11.38 -5.49 9.37
CA GLY A 393 -10.52 -5.72 10.55
C GLY A 393 -11.25 -5.84 11.88
N TYR A 394 -12.53 -5.44 11.96
CA TYR A 394 -13.38 -5.66 13.13
C TYR A 394 -13.77 -7.14 13.33
N GLU A 395 -13.67 -7.98 12.29
CA GLU A 395 -13.81 -9.44 12.39
C GLU A 395 -12.49 -10.12 12.84
N GLY A 396 -11.38 -9.36 12.92
CA GLY A 396 -10.07 -9.79 13.38
C GLY A 396 -9.07 -10.09 12.26
N SER A 397 -8.16 -11.04 12.54
CA SER A 397 -7.12 -11.52 11.61
C SER A 397 -7.71 -12.29 10.42
N MET A 398 -6.91 -12.47 9.35
CA MET A 398 -7.30 -13.17 8.12
C MET A 398 -8.43 -12.49 7.33
N THR A 399 -8.49 -11.16 7.39
CA THR A 399 -9.53 -10.32 6.77
C THR A 399 -9.06 -9.59 5.50
N ILE A 400 -7.83 -9.85 5.02
CA ILE A 400 -7.28 -9.27 3.78
C ILE A 400 -8.12 -9.68 2.55
N THR A 401 -8.55 -8.70 1.76
CA THR A 401 -9.36 -8.88 0.55
C THR A 401 -8.53 -9.17 -0.70
N SER A 402 -9.16 -9.73 -1.74
CA SER A 402 -8.58 -9.85 -3.09
C SER A 402 -8.78 -8.54 -3.87
N PRO A 403 -7.76 -8.04 -4.62
CA PRO A 403 -6.47 -8.68 -4.93
C PRO A 403 -5.33 -8.43 -3.92
N GLY A 404 -5.61 -7.76 -2.80
CA GLY A 404 -4.62 -7.47 -1.74
C GLY A 404 -3.97 -8.70 -1.08
N ASN A 405 -4.49 -9.91 -1.33
CA ASN A 405 -3.88 -11.19 -0.94
C ASN A 405 -2.75 -11.68 -1.86
N SER A 406 -2.49 -11.00 -2.99
CA SER A 406 -1.33 -11.24 -3.88
C SER A 406 0.01 -11.10 -3.14
N ARG A 407 0.95 -12.01 -3.41
CA ARG A 407 2.34 -11.88 -2.90
C ARG A 407 3.13 -10.76 -3.59
N LYS A 408 2.86 -10.50 -4.88
CA LYS A 408 3.63 -9.53 -5.68
C LYS A 408 3.26 -8.08 -5.36
N ILE A 409 1.99 -7.71 -5.50
CA ILE A 409 1.55 -6.31 -5.48
C ILE A 409 1.69 -5.67 -4.09
N ILE A 410 1.54 -4.34 -4.03
CA ILE A 410 1.56 -3.58 -2.78
C ILE A 410 0.15 -3.56 -2.18
N THR A 411 0.01 -4.07 -0.96
CA THR A 411 -1.25 -4.06 -0.20
C THR A 411 -1.17 -3.06 0.94
N VAL A 412 -2.13 -2.13 0.99
CA VAL A 412 -2.09 -0.98 1.89
C VAL A 412 -3.15 -1.08 2.99
N GLY A 413 -2.68 -1.22 4.22
CA GLY A 413 -3.52 -1.09 5.41
C GLY A 413 -3.71 0.38 5.81
N SER A 414 -4.56 0.62 6.80
CA SER A 414 -4.99 1.96 7.20
C SER A 414 -4.55 2.27 8.62
N ILE A 415 -3.93 3.43 8.85
CA ILE A 415 -3.62 3.95 10.20
C ILE A 415 -4.53 5.14 10.59
N THR A 416 -4.67 5.37 11.90
CA THR A 416 -5.21 6.61 12.48
C THR A 416 -4.15 7.39 13.25
N ASP A 417 -4.24 8.71 13.16
CA ASP A 417 -3.42 9.69 13.90
C ASP A 417 -3.94 9.99 15.32
N ASN A 418 -4.89 9.20 15.83
CA ASN A 418 -5.73 9.48 17.02
C ASN A 418 -6.35 10.92 17.10
N GLY A 419 -6.33 11.72 16.03
CA GLY A 419 -6.64 13.14 16.04
C GLY A 419 -5.56 14.07 16.63
N THR A 420 -4.31 13.60 16.80
CA THR A 420 -3.15 14.38 17.29
C THR A 420 -2.30 14.95 16.14
N GLY A 421 -2.54 14.52 14.89
CA GLY A 421 -2.00 15.12 13.68
C GLY A 421 -0.54 14.76 13.40
N LEU A 422 0.41 15.57 13.91
CA LEU A 422 1.85 15.35 13.69
C LEU A 422 2.54 14.62 14.87
N ASP A 423 1.83 14.41 15.98
CA ASP A 423 2.36 13.63 17.11
C ASP A 423 2.16 12.13 16.87
N SER A 424 3.08 11.53 16.12
CA SER A 424 2.98 10.13 15.74
C SER A 424 3.21 9.11 16.87
N SER A 425 3.20 9.54 18.14
CA SER A 425 3.51 8.71 19.31
C SER A 425 2.30 7.94 19.85
N ASP A 426 1.08 8.32 19.47
CA ASP A 426 -0.17 7.61 19.78
C ASP A 426 -0.91 7.11 18.53
N ASP A 427 -0.22 7.07 17.38
CA ASP A 427 -0.70 6.44 16.15
C ASP A 427 -0.89 4.92 16.33
N TYR A 428 -2.00 4.40 15.82
CA TYR A 428 -2.28 2.96 15.80
C TYR A 428 -3.15 2.56 14.61
N THR A 429 -3.15 1.28 14.25
CA THR A 429 -3.88 0.76 13.10
C THR A 429 -5.37 1.04 13.22
N SER A 430 -6.00 1.39 12.11
CA SER A 430 -7.44 1.67 12.09
C SER A 430 -8.21 0.40 12.44
N SER A 431 -9.20 0.48 13.34
CA SER A 431 -9.95 -0.70 13.78
C SER A 431 -10.73 -1.42 12.67
N PHE A 432 -10.95 -0.77 11.52
CA PHE A 432 -11.53 -1.37 10.34
C PHE A 432 -10.48 -1.95 9.38
N SER A 433 -9.19 -1.58 9.48
CA SER A 433 -8.18 -2.04 8.52
C SER A 433 -8.08 -3.55 8.57
N SER A 434 -8.35 -4.22 7.45
CA SER A 434 -8.17 -5.66 7.35
C SER A 434 -6.73 -6.05 7.71
N GLN A 435 -6.61 -7.18 8.41
CA GLN A 435 -5.37 -7.70 8.99
C GLN A 435 -5.05 -9.08 8.41
N GLY A 436 -3.77 -9.38 8.24
CA GLY A 436 -3.28 -10.67 7.80
C GLY A 436 -3.26 -11.74 8.90
N PRO A 437 -2.51 -12.83 8.68
CA PRO A 437 -2.04 -13.25 7.35
C PRO A 437 -3.22 -13.49 6.39
N THR A 438 -3.00 -13.59 5.08
CA THR A 438 -4.10 -13.86 4.15
C THR A 438 -4.77 -15.20 4.46
N ILE A 439 -6.10 -15.26 4.40
CA ILE A 439 -6.84 -16.51 4.56
C ILE A 439 -6.42 -17.52 3.47
N GLY A 440 -6.31 -18.80 3.83
CA GLY A 440 -5.93 -19.89 2.92
C GLY A 440 -4.43 -19.99 2.62
N ASP A 441 -3.82 -18.92 2.09
CA ASP A 441 -2.42 -18.92 1.63
C ASP A 441 -1.39 -18.49 2.69
N TYR A 442 -1.85 -17.91 3.82
CA TYR A 442 -1.02 -17.45 4.93
C TYR A 442 0.12 -16.46 4.56
N VAL A 443 -0.11 -15.56 3.59
CA VAL A 443 0.85 -14.50 3.24
C VAL A 443 0.83 -13.40 4.31
N LEU A 444 2.00 -12.93 4.75
CA LEU A 444 2.11 -11.76 5.63
C LEU A 444 1.68 -10.49 4.88
N LYS A 445 0.58 -9.89 5.34
CA LYS A 445 -0.07 -8.69 4.78
C LYS A 445 -0.71 -7.88 5.91
N PRO A 446 -0.94 -6.56 5.76
CA PRO A 446 -0.59 -5.71 4.61
C PRO A 446 0.94 -5.57 4.42
N ASP A 447 1.38 -4.95 3.32
CA ASP A 447 2.82 -4.68 3.13
C ASP A 447 3.27 -3.46 3.93
N LEU A 448 2.40 -2.46 4.05
CA LEU A 448 2.58 -1.26 4.86
C LEU A 448 1.23 -0.61 5.17
N LEU A 449 1.20 0.30 6.15
CA LEU A 449 0.09 1.19 6.43
C LEU A 449 0.28 2.54 5.75
N ALA A 450 -0.83 3.18 5.39
CA ALA A 450 -0.85 4.62 5.17
C ALA A 450 -2.06 5.26 5.87
N PRO A 451 -2.07 6.59 6.08
CA PRO A 451 -3.19 7.31 6.67
C PRO A 451 -4.46 7.13 5.86
N GLY A 452 -5.40 6.39 6.45
CA GLY A 452 -6.64 5.97 5.79
C GLY A 452 -7.83 6.01 6.72
N ASN A 453 -7.64 5.92 8.05
CA ASN A 453 -8.65 6.49 8.91
C ASN A 453 -8.53 7.98 8.70
N ARG A 454 -9.70 8.57 8.50
CA ARG A 454 -9.89 9.98 8.60
C ARG A 454 -9.11 10.72 7.50
N VAL A 455 -9.69 10.93 6.31
CA VAL A 455 -9.08 11.68 5.19
C VAL A 455 -10.09 12.58 4.45
N VAL A 456 -9.73 13.84 4.21
CA VAL A 456 -10.54 14.79 3.42
C VAL A 456 -10.09 14.80 1.96
N GLY A 457 -11.02 14.66 1.02
CA GLY A 457 -10.75 14.58 -0.41
C GLY A 457 -11.87 15.19 -1.26
N SER A 458 -11.60 15.39 -2.56
CA SER A 458 -12.54 16.03 -3.50
C SER A 458 -13.81 15.18 -3.70
N VAL A 459 -14.98 15.79 -3.88
CA VAL A 459 -16.22 15.06 -4.18
C VAL A 459 -17.15 15.86 -5.09
N ASP A 460 -18.00 15.19 -5.85
CA ASP A 460 -19.20 15.82 -6.40
C ASP A 460 -20.25 15.98 -5.29
N LYS A 461 -20.72 17.21 -5.07
CA LYS A 461 -21.76 17.52 -4.07
C LYS A 461 -23.08 16.77 -4.28
N ASN A 462 -23.34 16.31 -5.50
CA ASN A 462 -24.56 15.57 -5.87
C ASN A 462 -24.36 14.04 -5.83
N SER A 463 -23.15 13.56 -5.54
CA SER A 463 -22.85 12.13 -5.44
C SER A 463 -23.62 11.46 -4.30
N LYS A 464 -23.79 10.13 -4.41
CA LYS A 464 -24.45 9.31 -3.39
C LYS A 464 -23.78 9.42 -2.02
N LEU A 465 -22.44 9.40 -1.96
CA LEU A 465 -21.71 9.57 -0.70
C LEU A 465 -21.90 10.97 -0.11
N ALA A 466 -21.78 12.03 -0.91
CA ALA A 466 -21.97 13.41 -0.43
C ALA A 466 -23.40 13.67 0.08
N THR A 467 -24.41 13.08 -0.57
CA THR A 467 -25.83 13.26 -0.21
C THR A 467 -26.27 12.42 0.99
N ILE A 468 -25.55 11.34 1.33
CA ILE A 468 -25.81 10.53 2.53
C ILE A 468 -24.99 11.04 3.73
N LEU A 469 -23.72 11.39 3.53
CA LEU A 469 -22.77 11.79 4.58
C LEU A 469 -22.70 13.32 4.76
N THR A 470 -23.87 13.97 4.87
CA THR A 470 -23.97 15.45 4.91
C THR A 470 -23.26 16.11 6.11
N ASP A 471 -23.05 15.39 7.22
CA ASP A 471 -22.26 15.84 8.38
C ASP A 471 -20.74 15.84 8.12
N ARG A 472 -20.31 15.22 7.01
CA ARG A 472 -18.91 15.01 6.62
C ARG A 472 -18.44 15.90 5.49
N ILE A 473 -19.35 16.67 4.90
CA ILE A 473 -18.99 17.68 3.90
C ILE A 473 -18.03 18.72 4.52
N LYS A 474 -16.97 19.06 3.78
CA LYS A 474 -16.16 20.26 4.00
C LYS A 474 -16.37 21.21 2.84
N GLU A 475 -16.76 22.42 3.18
CA GLU A 475 -16.88 23.51 2.23
C GLU A 475 -15.50 23.98 1.74
N CYS A 476 -15.48 24.52 0.53
CA CYS A 476 -14.33 25.25 0.00
C CYS A 476 -13.91 26.39 0.94
N THR A 477 -12.63 26.42 1.33
CA THR A 477 -12.06 27.43 2.25
C THR A 477 -11.47 28.64 1.52
N ARG A 478 -11.45 28.63 0.19
CA ARG A 478 -11.11 29.79 -0.65
C ARG A 478 -12.22 30.86 -0.61
N TYR A 479 -11.96 32.05 -1.15
CA TYR A 479 -13.01 33.05 -1.40
C TYR A 479 -14.19 32.41 -2.17
N SER A 480 -15.39 32.44 -1.59
CA SER A 480 -16.54 31.60 -2.00
C SER A 480 -16.94 31.74 -3.48
N PHE A 481 -16.71 32.89 -4.10
CA PHE A 481 -16.99 33.11 -5.53
C PHE A 481 -15.99 32.42 -6.49
N LEU A 482 -14.85 31.95 -6.00
CA LEU A 482 -13.85 31.18 -6.76
C LEU A 482 -14.06 29.66 -6.67
N CYS A 483 -14.84 29.20 -5.69
CA CYS A 483 -15.04 27.77 -5.41
C CYS A 483 -15.83 27.03 -6.50
N GLY A 484 -16.69 27.73 -7.24
CA GLY A 484 -17.65 27.09 -8.15
C GLY A 484 -18.52 26.09 -7.39
N ASP A 485 -18.64 24.87 -7.94
CA ASP A 485 -19.33 23.74 -7.30
C ASP A 485 -18.37 22.79 -6.55
N SER A 486 -17.14 23.23 -6.23
CA SER A 486 -16.15 22.39 -5.53
C SER A 486 -16.56 22.12 -4.09
N THR A 487 -16.62 20.84 -3.74
CA THR A 487 -16.96 20.35 -2.39
C THR A 487 -15.99 19.22 -2.01
N TYR A 488 -15.74 19.04 -0.72
CA TYR A 488 -14.88 17.97 -0.22
C TYR A 488 -15.67 17.08 0.74
N LEU A 489 -15.28 15.81 0.84
CA LEU A 489 -15.88 14.84 1.74
C LEU A 489 -14.82 14.22 2.65
N GLU A 490 -15.24 13.97 3.88
CA GLU A 490 -14.41 13.48 4.98
C GLU A 490 -14.65 11.95 5.14
N LEU A 491 -13.84 11.11 4.47
CA LEU A 491 -13.96 9.65 4.38
C LEU A 491 -12.88 8.90 5.20
N SER A 492 -13.07 7.60 5.43
CA SER A 492 -12.08 6.68 6.01
C SER A 492 -12.10 5.35 5.26
N GLY A 493 -10.99 4.64 5.20
CA GLY A 493 -10.90 3.30 4.61
C GLY A 493 -9.47 2.98 4.17
N THR A 494 -9.15 1.71 3.98
CA THR A 494 -7.94 1.32 3.26
C THR A 494 -7.97 1.85 1.80
N SER A 495 -9.17 2.03 1.24
CA SER A 495 -9.42 2.79 0.01
C SER A 495 -8.92 4.24 0.01
N MET A 496 -8.80 4.88 1.18
CA MET A 496 -8.22 6.23 1.36
C MET A 496 -6.71 6.17 1.66
N ALA A 497 -6.20 5.08 2.26
CA ALA A 497 -4.76 4.87 2.46
C ALA A 497 -4.02 4.56 1.14
N THR A 498 -4.63 3.71 0.31
CA THR A 498 -4.11 3.26 -1.00
C THR A 498 -3.63 4.41 -1.91
N PRO A 499 -4.41 5.50 -2.14
CA PRO A 499 -3.97 6.61 -2.99
C PRO A 499 -2.73 7.36 -2.49
N LEU A 500 -2.46 7.40 -1.18
CA LEU A 500 -1.24 8.02 -0.65
C LEU A 500 0.01 7.21 -1.04
N VAL A 501 -0.08 5.88 -0.98
CA VAL A 501 1.01 4.99 -1.44
C VAL A 501 1.14 5.03 -2.96
N SER A 502 0.04 5.09 -3.71
CA SER A 502 0.05 5.28 -5.17
C SER A 502 0.72 6.59 -5.58
N ALA A 503 0.47 7.68 -4.84
CA ALA A 503 1.13 8.96 -5.05
C ALA A 503 2.62 8.92 -4.67
N ALA A 504 2.99 8.29 -3.56
CA ALA A 504 4.39 8.09 -3.17
C ALA A 504 5.18 7.30 -4.24
N ALA A 505 4.59 6.22 -4.77
CA ALA A 505 5.15 5.49 -5.90
C ALA A 505 5.35 6.37 -7.13
N ALA A 506 4.41 7.28 -7.43
CA ALA A 506 4.55 8.22 -8.54
C ALA A 506 5.67 9.25 -8.32
N LEU A 507 5.84 9.79 -7.10
CA LEU A 507 6.97 10.66 -6.75
C LEU A 507 8.31 9.94 -6.92
N MET A 508 8.38 8.66 -6.52
CA MET A 508 9.59 7.84 -6.70
C MET A 508 9.89 7.60 -8.18
N LEU A 509 8.87 7.41 -9.01
CA LEU A 509 9.00 7.22 -10.46
C LEU A 509 9.26 8.52 -11.24
N GLU A 510 8.95 9.69 -10.66
CA GLU A 510 9.40 10.99 -11.16
C GLU A 510 10.90 11.18 -10.84
N LYS A 511 11.31 10.92 -9.59
CA LYS A 511 12.70 11.02 -9.13
C LYS A 511 13.64 10.04 -9.85
N ASP A 512 13.18 8.81 -10.06
CA ASP A 512 13.90 7.77 -10.80
C ASP A 512 12.91 6.98 -11.71
N PRO A 513 12.77 7.38 -12.99
CA PRO A 513 11.89 6.69 -13.93
C PRO A 513 12.27 5.24 -14.23
N SER A 514 13.47 4.78 -13.84
CA SER A 514 14.01 3.45 -14.13
C SER A 514 13.62 2.38 -13.10
N LEU A 515 13.00 2.77 -11.97
CA LEU A 515 12.58 1.83 -10.93
C LEU A 515 11.58 0.80 -11.46
N ASN A 516 11.83 -0.48 -11.13
CA ASN A 516 10.86 -1.56 -11.31
C ASN A 516 9.87 -1.63 -10.13
N PRO A 517 8.70 -2.28 -10.28
CA PRO A 517 7.71 -2.36 -9.21
C PRO A 517 8.22 -2.99 -7.91
N ALA A 518 9.07 -4.02 -8.01
CA ALA A 518 9.70 -4.68 -6.85
C ALA A 518 10.55 -3.71 -6.02
N THR A 519 11.37 -2.87 -6.66
CA THR A 519 12.19 -1.87 -5.98
C THR A 519 11.33 -0.77 -5.35
N VAL A 520 10.24 -0.34 -6.01
CA VAL A 520 9.30 0.63 -5.43
C VAL A 520 8.69 0.07 -4.13
N LYS A 521 8.16 -1.17 -4.17
CA LYS A 521 7.63 -1.86 -2.97
C LYS A 521 8.68 -2.01 -1.87
N ALA A 522 9.87 -2.50 -2.20
CA ALA A 522 10.93 -2.75 -1.24
C ALA A 522 11.39 -1.47 -0.53
N ARG A 523 11.58 -0.37 -1.27
CA ARG A 523 11.92 0.94 -0.69
C ARG A 523 10.81 1.47 0.22
N LEU A 524 9.56 1.46 -0.22
CA LEU A 524 8.40 1.88 0.58
C LEU A 524 8.29 1.09 1.89
N MET A 525 8.54 -0.22 1.86
CA MET A 525 8.52 -1.07 3.06
C MET A 525 9.72 -0.80 3.98
N ARG A 526 10.93 -0.69 3.43
CA ARG A 526 12.13 -0.46 4.25
C ARG A 526 12.12 0.93 4.90
N SER A 527 11.71 1.96 4.18
CA SER A 527 11.66 3.34 4.67
C SER A 527 10.50 3.63 5.62
N ALA A 528 9.47 2.76 5.65
CA ALA A 528 8.30 2.95 6.50
C ALA A 528 8.67 3.09 7.99
N ARG A 529 8.05 4.08 8.65
CA ARG A 529 8.18 4.31 10.09
C ARG A 529 7.54 3.14 10.84
N LYS A 530 8.35 2.36 11.56
CA LYS A 530 7.90 1.20 12.31
C LYS A 530 7.03 1.61 13.51
N ILE A 531 6.03 0.79 13.81
CA ILE A 531 5.16 0.89 14.99
C ILE A 531 5.27 -0.42 15.78
N ASP A 532 5.13 -0.35 17.10
CA ASP A 532 5.23 -1.49 18.00
C ASP A 532 3.88 -2.26 18.06
N ALA A 533 3.64 -3.08 17.04
CA ALA A 533 2.46 -3.93 16.89
C ALA A 533 2.78 -5.14 15.99
N ASP A 534 1.82 -6.05 15.80
CA ASP A 534 2.04 -7.26 15.00
C ASP A 534 2.30 -6.91 13.52
N PRO A 535 3.31 -7.51 12.85
CA PRO A 535 3.52 -7.33 11.41
C PRO A 535 2.36 -7.75 10.53
N SER A 536 1.49 -8.66 10.98
CA SER A 536 0.24 -9.02 10.26
C SER A 536 -0.86 -7.98 10.42
N GLU A 537 -0.72 -7.03 11.34
CA GLU A 537 -1.57 -5.86 11.45
C GLU A 537 -0.97 -4.65 10.70
N THR A 538 0.35 -4.43 10.84
CA THR A 538 1.02 -3.19 10.42
C THR A 538 1.88 -3.31 9.16
N GLY A 539 2.13 -4.52 8.66
CA GLY A 539 3.13 -4.75 7.63
C GLY A 539 4.50 -4.22 8.06
N ALA A 540 5.21 -3.58 7.14
CA ALA A 540 6.49 -2.94 7.40
C ALA A 540 6.39 -1.59 8.15
N GLY A 541 5.21 -1.20 8.64
CA GLY A 541 4.97 0.09 9.32
C GLY A 541 4.29 1.13 8.43
N VAL A 542 4.40 2.41 8.79
CA VAL A 542 3.68 3.52 8.16
C VAL A 542 4.50 4.18 7.05
N LEU A 543 3.85 4.46 5.92
CA LEU A 543 4.38 5.24 4.80
C LEU A 543 5.12 6.50 5.27
N ASP A 544 6.41 6.59 4.92
CA ASP A 544 7.21 7.81 4.98
C ASP A 544 7.73 8.12 3.57
N VAL A 545 7.21 9.21 2.98
CA VAL A 545 7.44 9.53 1.56
C VAL A 545 8.82 10.13 1.34
N GLU A 546 9.30 10.98 2.25
CA GLU A 546 10.65 11.56 2.18
C GLU A 546 11.71 10.45 2.30
N ALA A 547 11.56 9.54 3.26
CA ALA A 547 12.46 8.42 3.43
C ALA A 547 12.39 7.41 2.27
N ALA A 548 11.21 7.19 1.66
CA ALA A 548 11.07 6.32 0.49
C ALA A 548 11.77 6.90 -0.76
N LEU A 549 11.76 8.22 -0.90
CA LEU A 549 12.47 8.93 -1.98
C LEU A 549 13.98 8.89 -1.78
N ASP A 550 14.48 8.95 -0.54
CA ASP A 550 15.91 8.93 -0.24
C ASP A 550 16.52 7.52 -0.14
N ASP A 551 15.70 6.48 0.00
CA ASP A 551 16.17 5.10 -0.14
C ASP A 551 16.68 4.84 -1.59
N SER A 552 17.84 4.20 -1.69
CA SER A 552 18.57 3.92 -2.94
C SER A 552 18.77 2.43 -3.21
N GLY A 553 18.19 1.54 -2.41
CA GLY A 553 18.23 0.10 -2.62
C GLY A 553 17.60 -0.33 -3.95
N VAL A 554 17.97 -1.50 -4.44
CA VAL A 554 17.42 -2.09 -5.66
C VAL A 554 17.05 -3.55 -5.37
N VAL A 555 15.92 -4.00 -5.90
CA VAL A 555 15.55 -5.42 -5.98
C VAL A 555 15.58 -5.82 -7.45
N ALA A 556 16.40 -6.82 -7.78
CA ALA A 556 16.63 -7.24 -9.16
C ALA A 556 15.43 -7.96 -9.76
N ASP A 557 14.85 -8.90 -8.99
CA ASP A 557 13.78 -9.79 -9.44
C ASP A 557 12.42 -9.40 -8.81
N GLU A 558 11.98 -10.07 -7.73
CA GLU A 558 10.66 -9.86 -7.12
C GLU A 558 10.76 -9.49 -5.64
N ALA A 559 9.86 -8.61 -5.18
CA ALA A 559 9.67 -8.25 -3.78
C ALA A 559 8.44 -8.96 -3.20
N LEU A 560 8.46 -10.30 -3.19
CA LEU A 560 7.34 -11.11 -2.70
C LEU A 560 7.13 -10.91 -1.20
N SER A 561 5.89 -10.65 -0.78
CA SER A 561 5.50 -10.71 0.63
C SER A 561 5.70 -12.14 1.15
N PRO A 562 6.26 -12.34 2.36
CA PRO A 562 6.65 -13.66 2.85
C PRO A 562 5.45 -14.51 3.28
N LEU A 563 5.57 -15.84 3.17
CA LEU A 563 4.62 -16.78 3.76
C LEU A 563 4.85 -16.92 5.27
N MET A 564 3.78 -17.24 5.99
CA MET A 564 3.76 -17.59 7.40
C MET A 564 3.38 -19.06 7.55
N VAL A 565 4.14 -19.82 8.34
CA VAL A 565 3.92 -21.25 8.59
C VAL A 565 3.98 -21.50 10.09
N PHE A 566 2.96 -22.14 10.65
CA PHE A 566 2.98 -22.58 12.04
C PHE A 566 3.73 -23.92 12.16
N ASP A 567 4.71 -23.99 13.06
CA ASP A 567 5.44 -25.22 13.38
C ASP A 567 4.94 -25.82 14.71
N ASP A 568 4.06 -26.83 14.59
CA ASP A 568 3.52 -27.62 15.70
C ASP A 568 4.61 -28.18 16.66
N ALA A 569 5.84 -28.40 16.17
CA ALA A 569 6.91 -29.00 16.97
C ALA A 569 7.62 -27.99 17.88
N SER A 570 7.57 -26.69 17.55
CA SER A 570 8.17 -25.61 18.34
C SER A 570 7.16 -24.67 18.99
N ASP A 571 5.88 -24.73 18.60
CA ASP A 571 4.82 -23.78 18.99
C ASP A 571 5.19 -22.35 18.56
N THR A 572 5.72 -22.21 17.33
CA THR A 572 6.14 -20.91 16.76
C THR A 572 5.58 -20.69 15.35
N VAL A 573 5.42 -19.43 14.98
CA VAL A 573 5.16 -19.02 13.59
C VAL A 573 6.50 -18.69 12.95
N LEU A 574 6.83 -19.41 11.89
CA LEU A 574 7.94 -19.13 10.99
C LEU A 574 7.47 -18.19 9.89
N VAL A 575 8.30 -17.20 9.55
CA VAL A 575 8.07 -16.28 8.43
C VAL A 575 9.23 -16.48 7.44
N GLU A 576 8.93 -16.57 6.14
CA GLU A 576 9.99 -16.62 5.13
C GLU A 576 10.87 -15.37 5.21
N ASP A 577 12.21 -15.55 5.19
CA ASP A 577 13.11 -14.40 5.21
C ASP A 577 13.16 -13.74 3.83
N THR A 578 12.76 -12.48 3.77
CA THR A 578 12.79 -11.66 2.55
C THR A 578 14.19 -11.46 1.99
N ALA A 579 15.26 -11.63 2.79
CA ALA A 579 16.62 -11.71 2.27
C ALA A 579 16.80 -12.87 1.28
N VAL A 580 16.24 -14.04 1.60
CA VAL A 580 16.30 -15.24 0.76
C VAL A 580 15.33 -15.11 -0.42
N LEU A 581 14.12 -14.58 -0.19
CA LEU A 581 13.12 -14.39 -1.26
C LEU A 581 13.57 -13.38 -2.32
N TRP A 582 14.23 -12.30 -1.91
CA TRP A 582 14.59 -11.17 -2.80
C TRP A 582 16.07 -11.20 -3.23
N GLY A 583 16.85 -12.18 -2.73
CA GLY A 583 18.22 -12.46 -3.14
C GLY A 583 19.30 -11.53 -2.56
N ASP A 584 19.00 -10.75 -1.52
CA ASP A 584 19.91 -9.74 -0.94
C ASP A 584 19.61 -9.52 0.57
N ASP A 585 20.63 -9.78 1.40
CA ASP A 585 20.58 -9.70 2.87
C ASP A 585 20.19 -8.31 3.43
N THR A 586 20.33 -7.24 2.64
CA THR A 586 19.92 -5.88 3.02
C THR A 586 18.40 -5.68 3.09
N TRP A 587 17.63 -6.70 2.69
CA TRP A 587 16.18 -6.76 2.76
C TRP A 587 15.65 -7.81 3.73
N SER A 588 16.46 -8.31 4.68
CA SER A 588 15.98 -9.36 5.60
C SER A 588 14.73 -8.94 6.38
N ALA A 589 13.87 -9.91 6.72
CA ALA A 589 12.58 -9.64 7.35
C ALA A 589 12.75 -8.90 8.70
N ALA A 590 13.88 -9.12 9.38
CA ALA A 590 14.26 -8.42 10.60
C ALA A 590 14.47 -6.91 10.41
N TYR A 591 14.85 -6.43 9.21
CA TYR A 591 14.95 -5.00 8.90
C TYR A 591 13.64 -4.41 8.37
N LEU A 592 12.86 -5.17 7.62
CA LEU A 592 11.61 -4.69 7.04
C LEU A 592 10.51 -4.52 8.09
N TYR A 593 10.38 -5.47 9.01
CA TYR A 593 9.21 -5.56 9.91
C TYR A 593 9.48 -5.15 11.37
N ASN A 594 10.74 -4.92 11.77
CA ASN A 594 11.09 -4.62 13.18
C ASN A 594 11.92 -3.34 13.36
N ASN A 595 11.81 -2.75 14.56
CA ASN A 595 12.64 -1.63 15.04
C ASN A 595 14.06 -2.11 15.44
N GLY A 596 14.77 -2.73 14.49
CA GLY A 596 16.20 -3.06 14.61
C GLY A 596 16.52 -4.55 14.75
N LEU A 597 17.77 -4.85 14.40
CA LEU A 597 18.44 -6.15 14.35
C LEU A 597 18.00 -7.19 15.41
N ASN A 598 17.22 -8.17 14.95
CA ASN A 598 17.24 -9.54 15.48
C ASN A 598 17.80 -10.46 14.39
N TRP A 599 19.05 -10.92 14.54
CA TRP A 599 19.62 -11.97 13.68
C TRP A 599 19.78 -13.26 14.47
N ALA A 600 19.03 -14.29 14.08
CA ALA A 600 19.26 -15.66 14.49
C ALA A 600 18.75 -16.63 13.40
N SER A 601 19.67 -17.27 12.70
CA SER A 601 19.42 -18.46 11.86
C SER A 601 20.46 -19.52 12.24
N GLY A 602 20.30 -20.05 13.46
CA GLY A 602 21.35 -20.78 14.16
C GLY A 602 22.18 -19.86 15.08
N ALA A 603 23.29 -20.38 15.60
CA ALA A 603 24.09 -19.70 16.62
C ALA A 603 24.57 -18.30 16.17
N THR A 604 24.16 -17.27 16.90
CA THR A 604 24.50 -15.87 16.63
C THR A 604 26.01 -15.65 16.63
N TYR A 605 26.57 -15.24 15.50
CA TYR A 605 27.96 -14.80 15.38
C TYR A 605 27.96 -13.31 15.08
N THR A 606 28.58 -12.52 15.94
CA THR A 606 28.79 -11.07 15.74
C THR A 606 30.28 -10.80 15.79
N ASP A 607 30.85 -10.24 14.73
CA ASP A 607 32.17 -9.63 14.80
C ASP A 607 32.07 -8.19 15.37
N GLU A 608 33.14 -7.84 16.08
CA GLU A 608 33.53 -6.49 16.54
C GLU A 608 32.63 -5.70 17.53
N ASN A 609 31.30 -5.92 17.64
CA ASN A 609 30.44 -5.13 18.55
C ASN A 609 29.66 -5.92 19.63
N GLY A 610 29.61 -7.26 19.55
CA GLY A 610 28.91 -8.10 20.53
C GLY A 610 27.39 -7.91 20.56
N VAL A 611 26.71 -8.63 21.46
CA VAL A 611 25.25 -8.54 21.65
C VAL A 611 24.95 -7.50 22.72
N THR A 612 24.29 -6.40 22.34
CA THR A 612 23.96 -5.29 23.25
C THR A 612 22.46 -4.96 23.22
N ALA A 613 21.71 -5.39 24.23
CA ALA A 613 20.33 -4.96 24.43
C ALA A 613 20.25 -3.72 25.34
N LYS A 614 19.33 -2.79 25.03
CA LYS A 614 18.99 -1.64 25.90
C LYS A 614 17.88 -1.98 26.91
N GLY A 615 17.51 -3.26 27.03
CA GLY A 615 16.51 -3.80 27.96
C GLY A 615 16.96 -5.14 28.54
N TYR A 616 16.02 -6.00 28.88
CA TYR A 616 16.31 -7.35 29.37
C TYR A 616 16.75 -8.28 28.23
N MET A 617 17.81 -9.06 28.44
CA MET A 617 18.13 -10.21 27.61
C MET A 617 17.60 -11.47 28.29
N TRP A 618 16.60 -12.11 27.69
CA TRP A 618 16.02 -13.35 28.20
C TRP A 618 16.35 -14.49 27.21
N THR A 619 16.94 -15.57 27.71
CA THR A 619 17.12 -16.82 26.95
C THR A 619 16.28 -17.92 27.58
N ASP A 620 15.51 -18.65 26.80
CA ASP A 620 14.65 -19.77 27.23
C ASP A 620 15.48 -21.02 27.61
N ARG A 621 16.59 -21.27 26.92
CA ARG A 621 17.40 -22.50 27.05
C ARG A 621 18.89 -22.28 27.34
N GLY A 622 19.31 -21.02 27.54
CA GLY A 622 20.69 -20.64 27.85
C GLY A 622 21.64 -20.70 26.65
N VAL A 623 22.81 -20.05 26.76
CA VAL A 623 23.80 -20.00 25.68
C VAL A 623 24.70 -21.24 25.74
N THR A 624 24.60 -22.12 24.73
CA THR A 624 25.36 -23.38 24.67
C THR A 624 26.21 -23.46 23.40
N ALA A 625 27.52 -23.65 23.54
CA ALA A 625 28.42 -23.96 22.43
C ALA A 625 28.71 -25.47 22.37
N LYS A 626 28.65 -26.07 21.16
CA LYS A 626 29.12 -27.45 20.90
C LYS A 626 30.63 -27.52 20.62
N GLY A 627 31.36 -26.43 20.87
CA GLY A 627 32.79 -26.25 20.71
C GLY A 627 33.29 -25.20 21.70
N TYR A 628 34.34 -24.45 21.36
CA TYR A 628 34.84 -23.38 22.21
C TYR A 628 33.93 -22.14 22.16
N MET A 629 33.64 -21.56 23.32
CA MET A 629 33.10 -20.21 23.44
C MET A 629 34.27 -19.28 23.80
N TRP A 630 34.72 -18.48 22.83
CA TRP A 630 35.81 -17.52 23.04
C TRP A 630 35.21 -16.11 23.11
N THR A 631 35.43 -15.42 24.22
CA THR A 631 35.11 -13.98 24.35
C THR A 631 36.42 -13.21 24.52
N SER A 632 36.61 -12.13 23.76
CA SER A 632 37.76 -11.22 23.90
C SER A 632 37.54 -10.16 24.98
N GLY A 633 36.27 -9.89 25.32
CA GLY A 633 35.84 -9.14 26.50
C GLY A 633 34.80 -9.95 27.29
N GLY A 634 34.83 -9.86 28.61
CA GLY A 634 33.91 -10.61 29.47
C GLY A 634 32.46 -10.13 29.37
N VAL A 635 31.52 -10.99 29.75
CA VAL A 635 30.09 -10.63 29.87
C VAL A 635 29.92 -9.68 31.06
N SER A 636 29.33 -8.50 30.84
CA SER A 636 29.03 -7.54 31.90
C SER A 636 27.57 -7.08 31.82
N ALA A 637 26.92 -6.94 32.98
CA ALA A 637 25.59 -6.37 33.11
C ALA A 637 25.63 -5.20 34.09
N LYS A 638 24.86 -4.14 33.81
CA LYS A 638 24.65 -3.02 34.75
C LYS A 638 23.47 -3.24 35.71
N GLY A 639 22.95 -4.46 35.74
CA GLY A 639 21.86 -4.93 36.60
C GLY A 639 22.05 -6.41 36.94
N TYR A 640 21.01 -7.06 37.44
CA TYR A 640 21.07 -8.48 37.82
C TYR A 640 21.21 -9.40 36.60
N MET A 641 22.20 -10.32 36.63
CA MET A 641 22.19 -11.49 35.76
C MET A 641 21.50 -12.64 36.49
N TRP A 642 20.41 -13.16 35.93
CA TRP A 642 19.76 -14.38 36.41
C TRP A 642 20.16 -15.56 35.51
N THR A 643 20.64 -16.65 36.11
CA THR A 643 20.94 -17.89 35.38
C THR A 643 20.42 -19.08 36.18
N GLY A 644 19.77 -20.03 35.51
CA GLY A 644 19.31 -21.29 36.13
C GLY A 644 20.46 -22.27 36.48
N GLY A 645 21.70 -21.87 36.24
CA GLY A 645 22.91 -22.65 36.54
C GLY A 645 23.89 -22.67 35.38
N MET A 646 25.16 -22.34 35.66
CA MET A 646 26.26 -22.58 34.72
C MET A 646 26.81 -23.99 34.96
N ARG A 647 27.05 -24.77 33.90
CA ARG A 647 27.73 -26.07 33.98
C ARG A 647 28.92 -26.11 33.03
N ALA A 648 30.11 -25.80 33.55
CA ALA A 648 31.37 -26.13 32.88
C ALA A 648 31.75 -27.58 33.22
N LYS A 649 31.91 -28.45 32.21
CA LYS A 649 32.43 -29.80 32.42
C LYS A 649 33.91 -29.85 32.04
N SER A 650 34.77 -29.83 33.05
CA SER A 650 36.19 -30.14 32.87
C SER A 650 36.35 -31.58 32.37
N LEU A 651 37.29 -31.82 31.46
CA LEU A 651 37.72 -33.16 31.03
C LEU A 651 38.87 -33.71 31.89
N LEU A 652 39.06 -33.16 33.09
CA LEU A 652 40.08 -33.56 34.06
C LEU A 652 39.45 -33.91 35.41
N GLU A 653 39.52 -35.19 35.75
CA GLU A 653 39.39 -35.75 37.10
C GLU A 653 40.47 -36.84 37.26
N PRO A 654 40.92 -37.22 38.48
CA PRO A 654 40.60 -36.62 39.79
C PRO A 654 41.85 -36.28 40.65
N ALA A 655 41.69 -35.39 41.63
CA ALA A 655 42.30 -35.51 42.98
C ALA A 655 41.80 -34.38 43.91
N ASP A 656 41.04 -34.79 44.93
CA ASP A 656 40.94 -34.23 46.29
C ASP A 656 40.77 -32.72 46.58
N ASN A 657 39.70 -32.46 47.35
CA ASN A 657 39.49 -31.39 48.35
C ASN A 657 38.90 -30.02 47.93
N ALA A 658 37.67 -29.82 48.41
CA ALA A 658 37.08 -28.56 48.93
C ALA A 658 36.84 -27.38 47.93
N GLU A 659 35.87 -26.50 48.13
CA GLU A 659 34.96 -26.30 49.27
C GLU A 659 33.59 -25.76 48.78
N TYR A 660 32.49 -26.19 49.41
CA TYR A 660 31.19 -25.53 49.28
C TYR A 660 31.09 -24.47 50.37
N ILE A 661 30.83 -23.21 50.02
CA ILE A 661 30.38 -22.21 50.99
C ILE A 661 29.12 -21.52 50.44
N LEU A 662 28.02 -21.72 51.15
CA LEU A 662 26.83 -20.87 51.09
C LEU A 662 26.77 -20.05 52.38
N ASN A 663 26.45 -18.77 52.19
CA ASN A 663 25.76 -17.89 53.13
C ASN A 663 26.44 -17.25 54.35
N ASP A 664 25.92 -16.04 54.56
CA ASP A 664 25.71 -15.25 55.78
C ASP A 664 26.78 -14.29 56.34
N ASP A 665 26.24 -13.08 56.60
CA ASP A 665 26.60 -12.02 57.54
C ASP A 665 27.94 -11.25 57.44
N ALA A 666 27.79 -9.95 57.17
CA ALA A 666 28.77 -8.91 57.49
C ALA A 666 28.83 -8.70 59.02
N PRO A 667 29.98 -8.24 59.58
CA PRO A 667 30.16 -6.78 59.67
C PRO A 667 31.61 -6.24 59.62
N SER A 668 31.71 -4.92 59.36
CA SER A 668 32.82 -3.98 59.68
C SER A 668 34.24 -4.24 59.14
N GLN A 669 34.74 -3.31 58.31
CA GLN A 669 35.30 -2.03 58.80
C GLN A 669 34.85 -0.86 57.94
#